data_AF-A0A7V6G6W7-F1
#
_entry.id   AF-A0A7V6G6W7-F1
#
_cell.length_a   1.000
_cell.length_b   1.000
_cell.length_c   1.000
_cell.angle_alpha   90.00
_cell.angle_beta   90.00
_cell.angle_gamma   90.00
#
_symmetry.space_group_name_H-M   'P 1'
#
loop_
_entity.id
_entity.type
_entity.pdbx_description
1 polymer ?
#
loop_
_entity_poly.entity_id
_entity_poly.type
_entity_poly.pdbx_seq_one_letter_code
_entity_poly.pdbx_strand_id
1 'polypeptide(L)'
;MKKAVLFLSFLAFSIMGFAKINTGVMPLSFRNGKPVNDGFQKVKIAPPILNKIDLEDREAAKNGTILAIAKLIPVGLTTQTGGTWMVDDSGRDIWKLQLYSPGAKGCVVHFSRFAIPEGGQLFVYNPDGSVILGPFTSADNPKRLSYSIGMIYGNEAIVEYIAPRAKVANGKSLRIEPDLEISRFAYVFRDVIDLRKNTSNIDASGSCQVNVNCSEGDNWREQQRSVARIYVVEDGMGGWCTGSLINNLKNDGRPFFLTADHCCGENGSFSEWNFFFNYETLGCSTTSSGPVTVINGCTRKARAPLNGASDFLLLELNTTKEQIEEFSGVFNGWTTAILPSPSGVGIHHPAGDVKKISTYTLPLTSTTYLGQSETGALNAHWEVYWSATTNGHGTTEGGSSGSPIFNNNGYVVGTLSGGSSSCDAVNASDLYGKFSVHWAAYSDTLKQLKHWLDPDKTGATVCELYDPGQGFKVKPEILKFAKEADSKQVTVQAGASANNWMATSDQMWLSVSPATGAGGGATTTLTVTVTANTGNNKRLGTITVTHGGETKTIAVQQSGTTVYGFSYDFEKCNDFAVDSFPPCTTYDGDGSPTYTISDVTFRNEGYTGSFIAFNHTKTSPPVSGNWAAYEGERCGICMAATSGVNNDWFITPLVKLANNSRFQFFAKSATSSYGLEEFNVLVSTTGNQPANFTALGSTIAVPDMWQNYSYDLSAYNNQSVYLAIQCVSQDRFGFMIDNLEVLTDEPVGLKTLSEDADWDLFVKDGVLFVEVSQNAKIEVFNMIGQKIYSRIASENLNAITNLPKAQVLVVRCGEKSKRVIL
;
A
#
# COMPACT_ATOMS: atom_id res chain seq x y z
N MET A 1 44.33 28.41 -24.07
CA MET A 1 43.16 29.03 -23.41
C MET A 1 42.21 27.92 -23.00
N LYS A 2 42.04 27.72 -21.70
CA LYS A 2 41.35 26.57 -21.09
C LYS A 2 39.83 26.71 -21.27
N LYS A 3 39.17 25.69 -21.84
CA LYS A 3 37.71 25.57 -21.85
C LYS A 3 37.26 25.06 -20.48
N ALA A 4 36.44 25.84 -19.78
CA ALA A 4 35.80 25.43 -18.53
C ALA A 4 34.58 24.53 -18.86
N VAL A 5 34.60 23.31 -18.32
CA VAL A 5 33.48 22.37 -18.33
C VAL A 5 32.64 22.66 -17.08
N LEU A 6 31.38 23.05 -17.27
CA LEU A 6 30.43 23.27 -16.19
C LEU A 6 29.85 21.90 -15.77
N PHE A 7 30.13 21.46 -14.55
CA PHE A 7 29.50 20.28 -13.94
C PHE A 7 28.07 20.66 -13.52
N LEU A 8 27.06 20.07 -14.18
CA LEU A 8 25.66 20.15 -13.75
C LEU A 8 25.45 19.04 -12.71
N SER A 9 25.34 19.40 -11.43
CA SER A 9 24.94 18.48 -10.37
C SER A 9 23.44 18.19 -10.47
N PHE A 10 23.08 16.99 -10.94
CA PHE A 10 21.71 16.48 -10.83
C PHE A 10 21.44 16.11 -9.36
N LEU A 11 20.60 16.89 -8.68
CA LEU A 11 19.99 16.47 -7.41
C LEU A 11 18.96 15.38 -7.74
N ALA A 12 19.29 14.12 -7.43
CA ALA A 12 18.33 13.03 -7.48
C ALA A 12 17.30 13.21 -6.35
N PHE A 13 16.09 13.62 -6.70
CA PHE A 13 14.94 13.51 -5.82
C PHE A 13 14.59 12.02 -5.67
N SER A 14 14.81 11.47 -4.48
CA SER A 14 14.37 10.13 -4.10
C SER A 14 12.84 10.11 -4.03
N ILE A 15 12.21 9.55 -5.05
CA ILE A 15 10.79 9.20 -5.02
C ILE A 15 10.66 8.00 -4.08
N MET A 16 10.02 8.19 -2.91
CA MET A 16 9.68 7.09 -2.01
C MET A 16 8.57 6.26 -2.66
N GLY A 17 8.94 5.19 -3.37
CA GLY A 17 8.02 4.12 -3.73
C GLY A 17 7.82 3.18 -2.53
N PHE A 18 6.58 2.79 -2.26
CA PHE A 18 6.24 1.84 -1.20
C PHE A 18 6.66 0.42 -1.61
N ALA A 19 7.92 0.07 -1.34
CA ALA A 19 8.35 -1.33 -1.28
C ALA A 19 8.26 -1.81 0.17
N LYS A 20 7.18 -2.49 0.57
CA LYS A 20 7.10 -3.07 1.92
C LYS A 20 7.77 -4.44 1.97
N ILE A 21 9.02 -4.47 2.45
CA ILE A 21 9.46 -5.49 3.44
C ILE A 21 10.10 -4.82 4.68
N ASN A 22 10.36 -3.51 4.66
CA ASN A 22 10.71 -2.76 5.88
C ASN A 22 10.13 -1.34 5.77
N THR A 23 9.09 -1.03 6.54
CA THR A 23 8.52 0.34 6.61
C THR A 23 9.43 1.32 7.34
N GLY A 24 10.61 0.87 7.83
CA GLY A 24 11.44 1.60 8.78
C GLY A 24 10.87 1.60 10.21
N VAL A 25 9.69 1.00 10.42
CA VAL A 25 9.08 0.84 11.74
C VAL A 25 9.65 -0.42 12.41
N MET A 26 10.42 -0.22 13.46
CA MET A 26 11.00 -1.32 14.23
C MET A 26 9.99 -1.88 15.25
N PRO A 27 10.02 -3.20 15.53
CA PRO A 27 9.23 -3.79 16.61
C PRO A 27 9.61 -3.14 17.96
N LEU A 28 8.65 -3.06 18.89
CA LEU A 28 8.84 -2.31 20.14
C LEU A 28 9.81 -2.99 21.09
N SER A 29 9.97 -4.30 20.96
CA SER A 29 10.96 -5.03 21.74
C SER A 29 12.40 -4.78 21.28
N PHE A 30 12.65 -3.89 20.31
CA PHE A 30 14.01 -3.53 19.91
C PHE A 30 14.56 -2.42 20.79
N ARG A 31 15.76 -2.64 21.36
CA ARG A 31 16.51 -1.64 22.13
C ARG A 31 17.83 -1.37 21.43
N ASN A 32 18.14 -0.09 21.18
CA ASN A 32 19.32 0.33 20.41
C ASN A 32 19.45 -0.40 19.06
N GLY A 33 18.33 -0.64 18.38
CA GLY A 33 18.30 -1.32 17.08
C GLY A 33 18.51 -2.84 17.12
N LYS A 34 18.51 -3.48 18.30
CA LYS A 34 18.64 -4.94 18.45
C LYS A 34 17.43 -5.56 19.14
N PRO A 35 17.00 -6.79 18.77
CA PRO A 35 15.91 -7.48 19.44
C PRO A 35 16.26 -7.84 20.88
N VAL A 36 15.30 -7.67 21.80
CA VAL A 36 15.36 -8.20 23.17
C VAL A 36 14.85 -9.65 23.16
N ASN A 37 15.72 -10.63 23.43
CA ASN A 37 15.48 -12.07 23.20
C ASN A 37 15.29 -12.92 24.48
N ASP A 38 14.92 -12.27 25.57
CA ASP A 38 14.70 -12.83 26.90
C ASP A 38 13.28 -12.54 27.41
N GLY A 39 12.81 -13.34 28.38
CA GLY A 39 11.53 -13.12 29.05
C GLY A 39 10.28 -13.62 28.34
N PHE A 40 10.37 -14.37 27.23
CA PHE A 40 9.22 -14.95 26.53
C PHE A 40 9.44 -16.42 26.14
N GLN A 41 8.34 -17.11 25.86
CA GLN A 41 8.32 -18.54 25.55
C GLN A 41 9.11 -18.88 24.27
N LYS A 42 9.87 -19.97 24.35
CA LYS A 42 10.60 -20.57 23.23
C LYS A 42 10.12 -22.00 23.01
N VAL A 43 9.67 -22.30 21.79
CA VAL A 43 9.14 -23.61 21.41
C VAL A 43 10.10 -24.27 20.44
N LYS A 44 10.63 -25.43 20.86
CA LYS A 44 11.48 -26.27 20.04
C LYS A 44 10.63 -27.17 19.15
N ILE A 45 10.92 -27.18 17.87
CA ILE A 45 10.27 -28.02 16.86
C ILE A 45 11.26 -29.10 16.44
N ALA A 46 10.86 -30.36 16.52
CA ALA A 46 11.72 -31.48 16.17
C ALA A 46 12.07 -31.45 14.68
N PRO A 47 13.37 -31.50 14.29
CA PRO A 47 13.76 -31.47 12.89
C PRO A 47 13.33 -32.76 12.17
N PRO A 48 13.06 -32.69 10.85
CA PRO A 48 12.74 -33.86 10.05
C PRO A 48 13.98 -34.70 9.77
N ILE A 49 13.79 -35.96 9.37
CA ILE A 49 14.88 -36.88 9.00
C ILE A 49 15.26 -36.65 7.53
N LEU A 50 16.34 -35.91 7.28
CA LEU A 50 16.73 -35.43 5.94
C LEU A 50 17.09 -36.55 4.95
N ASN A 51 17.76 -37.63 5.38
CA ASN A 51 18.14 -38.73 4.48
C ASN A 51 16.94 -39.40 3.79
N LYS A 52 15.77 -39.37 4.42
CA LYS A 52 14.53 -39.90 3.86
C LYS A 52 13.97 -38.96 2.77
N ILE A 53 14.05 -37.65 3.02
CA ILE A 53 13.61 -36.60 2.09
C ILE A 53 14.49 -36.59 0.84
N ASP A 54 15.81 -36.73 0.97
CA ASP A 54 16.73 -36.75 -0.18
C ASP A 54 16.52 -37.99 -1.09
N LEU A 55 16.03 -39.12 -0.54
CA LEU A 55 15.68 -40.31 -1.31
C LEU A 55 14.35 -40.12 -2.06
N GLU A 56 13.34 -39.58 -1.37
CA GLU A 56 12.02 -39.26 -1.93
C GLU A 56 12.14 -38.20 -3.04
N ASP A 57 12.96 -37.16 -2.86
CA ASP A 57 13.21 -36.09 -3.84
C ASP A 57 13.92 -36.56 -5.10
N ARG A 58 14.87 -37.51 -4.99
CA ARG A 58 15.58 -38.07 -6.17
C ARG A 58 14.66 -38.88 -7.07
N GLU A 59 13.58 -39.43 -6.52
CA GLU A 59 12.52 -40.10 -7.26
C GLU A 59 11.51 -39.07 -7.81
N ALA A 60 11.15 -38.06 -7.01
CA ALA A 60 10.23 -36.97 -7.37
C ALA A 60 10.74 -36.06 -8.51
N ALA A 61 12.02 -35.66 -8.48
CA ALA A 61 12.63 -34.78 -9.49
C ALA A 61 12.68 -35.41 -10.89
N LYS A 62 12.63 -36.75 -10.98
CA LYS A 62 12.58 -37.49 -12.27
C LYS A 62 11.16 -37.63 -12.83
N ASN A 63 10.15 -37.30 -12.02
CA ASN A 63 8.74 -37.57 -12.31
C ASN A 63 7.91 -36.30 -12.53
N GLY A 64 8.54 -35.13 -12.67
CA GLY A 64 7.83 -33.87 -12.89
C GLY A 64 7.06 -33.41 -11.66
N THR A 65 7.60 -33.60 -10.45
CA THR A 65 7.00 -33.07 -9.20
C THR A 65 7.83 -31.91 -8.67
N ILE A 66 7.27 -31.15 -7.71
CA ILE A 66 7.91 -29.95 -7.14
C ILE A 66 9.34 -30.20 -6.65
N LEU A 67 10.20 -29.18 -6.79
CA LEU A 67 11.47 -29.15 -6.06
C LEU A 67 11.18 -28.89 -4.58
N ALA A 68 11.17 -29.94 -3.76
CA ALA A 68 10.96 -29.78 -2.33
C ALA A 68 12.16 -29.07 -1.67
N ILE A 69 11.86 -28.01 -0.94
CA ILE A 69 12.86 -27.22 -0.20
C ILE A 69 12.54 -27.10 1.28
N ALA A 70 11.29 -27.38 1.67
CA ALA A 70 10.85 -27.31 3.05
C ALA A 70 9.92 -28.46 3.44
N LYS A 71 10.03 -28.90 4.70
CA LYS A 71 9.04 -29.77 5.35
C LYS A 71 8.20 -28.93 6.32
N LEU A 72 6.90 -28.89 6.15
CA LEU A 72 6.00 -28.19 7.07
C LEU A 72 5.66 -29.11 8.25
N ILE A 73 6.05 -28.67 9.45
CA ILE A 73 5.87 -29.43 10.69
C ILE A 73 4.70 -28.82 11.46
N PRO A 74 3.67 -29.61 11.84
CA PRO A 74 2.55 -29.11 12.64
C PRO A 74 3.01 -28.54 13.98
N VAL A 75 2.42 -27.42 14.39
CA VAL A 75 2.71 -26.75 15.67
C VAL A 75 1.42 -26.55 16.49
N GLY A 76 0.41 -25.89 15.91
CA GLY A 76 -0.92 -25.73 16.52
C GLY A 76 -0.96 -24.81 17.74
N LEU A 77 -0.35 -23.63 17.67
CA LEU A 77 -0.30 -22.66 18.77
C LEU A 77 -1.16 -21.43 18.49
N THR A 78 -1.92 -20.98 19.50
CA THR A 78 -2.64 -19.71 19.48
C THR A 78 -2.01 -18.71 20.44
N THR A 79 -2.48 -17.47 20.46
CA THR A 79 -2.06 -16.47 21.46
C THR A 79 -2.45 -16.83 22.89
N GLN A 80 -3.36 -17.80 23.09
CA GLN A 80 -3.77 -18.32 24.40
C GLN A 80 -2.98 -19.57 24.82
N THR A 81 -2.57 -20.41 23.88
CA THR A 81 -1.85 -21.67 24.18
C THR A 81 -0.33 -21.55 24.00
N GLY A 82 0.14 -20.47 23.38
CA GLY A 82 1.55 -20.18 23.17
C GLY A 82 1.88 -18.69 23.26
N GLY A 83 3.18 -18.42 23.38
CA GLY A 83 3.76 -17.10 23.54
C GLY A 83 3.65 -16.52 24.94
N THR A 84 4.07 -15.28 25.09
CA THR A 84 4.07 -14.57 26.36
C THR A 84 3.61 -13.13 26.13
N TRP A 85 2.58 -12.72 26.88
CA TRP A 85 2.14 -11.33 26.94
C TRP A 85 3.02 -10.54 27.91
N MET A 86 3.45 -9.36 27.49
CA MET A 86 4.30 -8.43 28.21
C MET A 86 3.79 -7.01 28.02
N VAL A 87 4.27 -6.08 28.84
CA VAL A 87 3.99 -4.65 28.70
C VAL A 87 5.32 -3.93 28.48
N ASP A 88 5.39 -3.06 27.48
CA ASP A 88 6.60 -2.27 27.21
C ASP A 88 6.75 -1.07 28.16
N ASP A 89 7.89 -0.38 28.07
CA ASP A 89 8.20 0.79 28.91
C ASP A 89 7.23 1.96 28.66
N SER A 90 6.47 1.94 27.55
CA SER A 90 5.44 2.93 27.18
C SER A 90 4.02 2.51 27.61
N GLY A 91 3.87 1.35 28.26
CA GLY A 91 2.59 0.84 28.74
C GLY A 91 1.75 0.10 27.69
N ARG A 92 2.31 -0.24 26.52
CA ARG A 92 1.61 -1.02 25.47
C ARG A 92 1.78 -2.52 25.67
N ASP A 93 0.75 -3.27 25.30
CA ASP A 93 0.74 -4.73 25.39
C ASP A 93 1.42 -5.37 24.17
N ILE A 94 2.33 -6.31 24.42
CA ILE A 94 3.09 -7.04 23.41
C ILE A 94 2.96 -8.55 23.66
N TRP A 95 2.68 -9.33 22.64
CA TRP A 95 2.79 -10.79 22.66
C TRP A 95 4.01 -11.26 21.87
N LYS A 96 4.84 -12.13 22.44
CA LYS A 96 6.01 -12.71 21.74
C LYS A 96 6.06 -14.22 21.84
N LEU A 97 6.50 -14.86 20.75
CA LEU A 97 6.74 -16.30 20.69
C LEU A 97 7.97 -16.59 19.81
N GLN A 98 8.92 -17.39 20.31
CA GLN A 98 10.02 -17.91 19.49
C GLN A 98 9.75 -19.36 19.09
N LEU A 99 9.85 -19.65 17.79
CA LEU A 99 9.82 -20.98 17.21
C LEU A 99 11.20 -21.30 16.67
N TYR A 100 11.75 -22.48 16.96
CA TYR A 100 13.03 -22.89 16.42
C TYR A 100 13.12 -24.38 16.13
N SER A 101 13.81 -24.74 15.04
CA SER A 101 14.08 -26.13 14.69
C SER A 101 15.56 -26.31 14.28
N PRO A 102 16.41 -26.94 15.11
CA PRO A 102 17.83 -27.05 14.84
C PRO A 102 18.17 -27.65 13.47
N GLY A 103 19.13 -27.05 12.77
CA GLY A 103 19.60 -27.50 11.45
C GLY A 103 18.82 -26.94 10.26
N ALA A 104 17.67 -26.27 10.48
CA ALA A 104 16.98 -25.56 9.41
C ALA A 104 17.89 -24.44 8.87
N LYS A 105 17.97 -24.32 7.54
CA LYS A 105 18.70 -23.22 6.89
C LYS A 105 17.85 -21.95 6.80
N GLY A 106 16.52 -22.11 6.80
CA GLY A 106 15.53 -21.05 6.83
C GLY A 106 14.21 -21.56 7.43
N CYS A 107 13.28 -20.65 7.71
CA CYS A 107 11.96 -21.01 8.22
C CYS A 107 10.85 -20.11 7.68
N VAL A 108 9.64 -20.66 7.61
CA VAL A 108 8.41 -19.94 7.25
C VAL A 108 7.36 -20.25 8.32
N VAL A 109 6.63 -19.24 8.77
CA VAL A 109 5.56 -19.40 9.77
C VAL A 109 4.23 -19.40 9.04
N HIS A 110 3.48 -20.50 9.19
CA HIS A 110 2.19 -20.70 8.54
C HIS A 110 1.07 -20.59 9.57
N PHE A 111 0.00 -19.90 9.19
CA PHE A 111 -1.15 -19.63 10.01
C PHE A 111 -2.39 -20.29 9.39
N SER A 112 -3.15 -21.05 10.17
CA SER A 112 -4.51 -21.47 9.79
C SER A 112 -5.55 -20.39 10.11
N ARG A 113 -5.25 -19.54 11.10
CA ARG A 113 -5.98 -18.31 11.41
C ARG A 113 -5.04 -17.12 11.51
N PHE A 114 -5.36 -16.08 10.76
CA PHE A 114 -4.60 -14.84 10.66
C PHE A 114 -5.58 -13.68 10.52
N ALA A 115 -5.98 -13.11 11.65
CA ALA A 115 -6.72 -11.85 11.69
C ALA A 115 -6.08 -10.90 12.69
N ILE A 116 -5.46 -9.86 12.15
CA ILE A 116 -4.92 -8.73 12.89
C ILE A 116 -6.04 -7.69 13.04
N PRO A 117 -6.43 -7.30 14.25
CA PRO A 117 -7.43 -6.25 14.46
C PRO A 117 -6.85 -4.88 14.09
N GLU A 118 -7.72 -3.92 13.81
CA GLU A 118 -7.31 -2.58 13.43
C GLU A 118 -6.44 -1.91 14.51
N GLY A 119 -5.33 -1.31 14.09
CA GLY A 119 -4.32 -0.74 15.00
C GLY A 119 -3.33 -1.77 15.58
N GLY A 120 -3.55 -3.07 15.35
CA GLY A 120 -2.59 -4.12 15.67
C GLY A 120 -1.44 -4.18 14.66
N GLN A 121 -0.28 -4.58 15.16
CA GLN A 121 0.93 -4.71 14.34
C GLN A 121 1.61 -6.04 14.67
N LEU A 122 1.82 -6.89 13.66
CA LEU A 122 2.55 -8.14 13.79
C LEU A 122 3.89 -8.04 13.06
N PHE A 123 4.93 -8.59 13.66
CA PHE A 123 6.26 -8.72 13.09
C PHE A 123 6.73 -10.16 13.19
N VAL A 124 7.53 -10.57 12.21
CA VAL A 124 8.27 -11.84 12.27
C VAL A 124 9.72 -11.54 11.94
N TYR A 125 10.64 -11.94 12.82
CA TYR A 125 12.06 -11.65 12.66
C TYR A 125 12.94 -12.77 13.20
N ASN A 126 14.21 -12.81 12.79
CA ASN A 126 15.20 -13.70 13.38
C ASN A 126 15.83 -13.12 14.65
N PRO A 127 16.41 -13.95 15.54
CA PRO A 127 16.95 -13.47 16.81
C PRO A 127 18.02 -12.38 16.73
N ASP A 128 18.80 -12.30 15.65
CA ASP A 128 19.81 -11.24 15.48
C ASP A 128 19.22 -9.94 14.89
N GLY A 129 17.93 -9.92 14.52
CA GLY A 129 17.21 -8.74 14.01
C GLY A 129 17.61 -8.32 12.60
N SER A 130 18.31 -9.19 11.88
CA SER A 130 18.83 -8.90 10.54
C SER A 130 17.82 -9.14 9.42
N VAL A 131 16.78 -9.94 9.67
CA VAL A 131 15.56 -10.03 8.86
C VAL A 131 14.39 -9.65 9.73
N ILE A 132 13.65 -8.61 9.32
CA ILE A 132 12.43 -8.17 9.99
C ILE A 132 11.36 -8.07 8.92
N LEU A 133 10.30 -8.86 9.07
CA LEU A 133 9.11 -8.83 8.24
C LEU A 133 7.98 -8.15 9.01
N GLY A 134 7.29 -7.22 8.36
CA GLY A 134 6.21 -6.42 8.94
C GLY A 134 6.53 -4.92 9.01
N PRO A 135 5.68 -4.12 9.69
CA PRO A 135 4.47 -4.53 10.39
C PRO A 135 3.41 -5.04 9.41
N PHE A 136 2.89 -6.23 9.69
CA PHE A 136 1.60 -6.68 9.16
C PHE A 136 0.50 -6.05 10.00
N THR A 137 -0.54 -5.51 9.37
CA THR A 137 -1.66 -4.86 10.03
C THR A 137 -2.98 -5.48 9.57
N SER A 138 -4.11 -4.94 10.02
CA SER A 138 -5.43 -5.35 9.52
C SER A 138 -5.59 -5.22 8.00
N ALA A 139 -4.81 -4.33 7.36
CA ALA A 139 -4.79 -4.19 5.90
C ALA A 139 -4.16 -5.40 5.18
N ASP A 140 -3.35 -6.19 5.90
CA ASP A 140 -2.70 -7.39 5.38
C ASP A 140 -3.52 -8.66 5.63
N ASN A 141 -4.70 -8.54 6.27
CA ASN A 141 -5.57 -9.67 6.53
C ASN A 141 -6.02 -10.34 5.22
N PRO A 142 -5.76 -11.64 5.05
CA PRO A 142 -6.18 -12.36 3.85
C PRO A 142 -7.71 -12.52 3.78
N LYS A 143 -8.23 -12.63 2.56
CA LYS A 143 -9.67 -12.94 2.32
C LYS A 143 -10.11 -14.27 2.95
N ARG A 144 -9.17 -15.18 3.21
CA ARG A 144 -9.36 -16.44 3.95
C ARG A 144 -8.41 -16.43 5.13
N LEU A 145 -8.80 -16.97 6.27
CA LEU A 145 -8.01 -16.87 7.50
C LEU A 145 -6.60 -17.49 7.45
N SER A 146 -6.26 -18.32 6.46
CA SER A 146 -4.91 -18.86 6.34
C SER A 146 -3.93 -17.91 5.64
N TYR A 147 -2.72 -17.84 6.19
CA TYR A 147 -1.65 -16.93 5.74
C TYR A 147 -0.28 -17.57 5.95
N SER A 148 0.73 -17.10 5.24
CA SER A 148 2.13 -17.38 5.56
C SER A 148 2.91 -16.08 5.63
N ILE A 149 3.79 -15.97 6.63
CA ILE A 149 4.74 -14.87 6.69
C ILE A 149 6.07 -15.39 6.20
N GLY A 150 6.63 -14.69 5.21
CA GLY A 150 7.72 -15.10 4.34
C GLY A 150 8.99 -15.59 5.04
N MET A 151 9.94 -16.06 4.22
CA MET A 151 11.08 -16.82 4.69
C MET A 151 12.04 -16.00 5.56
N ILE A 152 12.26 -16.47 6.78
CA ILE A 152 13.27 -15.97 7.71
C ILE A 152 14.53 -16.82 7.55
N TYR A 153 15.69 -16.18 7.37
CA TYR A 153 16.95 -16.90 7.32
C TYR A 153 17.35 -17.41 8.71
N GLY A 154 17.82 -18.64 8.75
CA GLY A 154 18.25 -19.32 9.97
C GLY A 154 17.21 -20.31 10.48
N ASN A 155 17.50 -20.89 11.63
CA ASN A 155 16.73 -21.99 12.19
C ASN A 155 15.61 -21.54 13.15
N GLU A 156 15.37 -20.22 13.26
CA GLU A 156 14.52 -19.63 14.31
C GLU A 156 13.75 -18.41 13.78
N ALA A 157 12.48 -18.31 14.19
CA ALA A 157 11.62 -17.16 13.95
C ALA A 157 10.99 -16.70 15.26
N ILE A 158 10.98 -15.38 15.48
CA ILE A 158 10.29 -14.73 16.58
C ILE A 158 9.09 -14.00 15.98
N VAL A 159 7.91 -14.32 16.51
CA VAL A 159 6.66 -13.63 16.18
C VAL A 159 6.36 -12.65 17.30
N GLU A 160 6.14 -11.37 16.95
CA GLU A 160 5.82 -10.30 17.89
C GLU A 160 4.56 -9.58 17.45
N TYR A 161 3.56 -9.52 18.31
CA TYR A 161 2.34 -8.75 18.10
C TYR A 161 2.23 -7.61 19.09
N ILE A 162 2.03 -6.40 18.59
CA ILE A 162 1.73 -5.20 19.36
C ILE A 162 0.22 -5.01 19.34
N ALA A 163 -0.39 -5.07 20.51
CA ALA A 163 -1.83 -4.95 20.64
C ALA A 163 -2.28 -3.49 20.79
N PRO A 164 -3.32 -3.06 20.06
CA PRO A 164 -3.97 -1.80 20.33
C PRO A 164 -4.83 -1.92 21.59
N ARG A 165 -5.22 -0.77 22.16
CA ARG A 165 -6.18 -0.70 23.27
C ARG A 165 -7.46 -0.01 22.82
N ALA A 166 -8.60 -0.59 23.19
CA ALA A 166 -9.91 0.04 23.07
C ALA A 166 -10.44 0.42 24.44
N LYS A 167 -11.10 1.59 24.53
CA LYS A 167 -11.94 1.92 25.69
C LYS A 167 -13.26 1.16 25.53
N VAL A 168 -13.66 0.40 26.54
CA VAL A 168 -14.99 -0.21 26.61
C VAL A 168 -15.93 0.63 27.46
N ALA A 169 -17.24 0.38 27.37
CA ALA A 169 -18.36 1.16 27.93
C ALA A 169 -18.23 1.61 29.40
N ASN A 170 -17.32 1.01 30.19
CA ASN A 170 -17.06 1.37 31.59
C ASN A 170 -15.76 2.19 31.80
N GLY A 171 -15.20 2.79 30.74
CA GLY A 171 -13.95 3.58 30.80
C GLY A 171 -12.66 2.75 30.94
N LYS A 172 -12.76 1.41 31.00
CA LYS A 172 -11.62 0.50 31.07
C LYS A 172 -10.94 0.40 29.70
N SER A 173 -9.61 0.54 29.66
CA SER A 173 -8.84 0.21 28.46
C SER A 173 -8.53 -1.29 28.45
N LEU A 174 -9.00 -1.99 27.41
CA LEU A 174 -8.72 -3.40 27.20
C LEU A 174 -7.80 -3.58 25.99
N ARG A 175 -6.91 -4.57 26.12
CA ARG A 175 -6.09 -5.07 25.04
C ARG A 175 -6.97 -5.75 23.99
N ILE A 176 -6.75 -5.44 22.71
CA ILE A 176 -7.38 -6.16 21.61
C ILE A 176 -6.41 -7.23 21.10
N GLU A 177 -6.76 -8.49 21.35
CA GLU A 177 -5.97 -9.65 20.92
C GLU A 177 -6.24 -9.98 19.44
N PRO A 178 -5.25 -10.53 18.73
CA PRO A 178 -5.45 -10.99 17.36
C PRO A 178 -5.98 -12.43 17.36
N ASP A 179 -6.69 -12.82 16.30
CA ASP A 179 -7.04 -14.22 16.06
C ASP A 179 -5.93 -14.87 15.22
N LEU A 180 -4.91 -15.38 15.94
CA LEU A 180 -3.77 -16.06 15.33
C LEU A 180 -3.73 -17.52 15.77
N GLU A 181 -3.59 -18.41 14.79
CA GLU A 181 -3.25 -19.81 14.99
C GLU A 181 -2.09 -20.19 14.07
N ILE A 182 -0.91 -20.38 14.67
CA ILE A 182 0.27 -20.90 14.00
C ILE A 182 0.08 -22.40 13.82
N SER A 183 -0.28 -22.79 12.60
CA SER A 183 -0.59 -24.17 12.27
C SER A 183 0.67 -24.98 12.00
N ARG A 184 1.64 -24.40 11.30
CA ARG A 184 2.84 -25.11 10.82
C ARG A 184 4.08 -24.23 10.83
N PHE A 185 5.24 -24.86 11.01
CA PHE A 185 6.55 -24.27 10.83
C PHE A 185 7.26 -24.98 9.69
N ALA A 186 7.64 -24.26 8.65
CA ALA A 186 8.41 -24.82 7.56
C ALA A 186 9.88 -24.94 7.96
N TYR A 187 10.38 -26.17 8.01
CA TYR A 187 11.80 -26.48 8.10
C TYR A 187 12.40 -26.42 6.70
N VAL A 188 13.07 -25.31 6.35
CA VAL A 188 13.71 -25.17 5.03
C VAL A 188 15.11 -25.80 5.09
N PHE A 189 15.37 -26.80 4.25
CA PHE A 189 16.59 -27.61 4.29
C PHE A 189 17.56 -27.34 3.11
N ARG A 190 17.10 -26.66 2.05
CA ARG A 190 17.93 -26.25 0.91
C ARG A 190 17.39 -24.97 0.24
N ASP A 191 18.19 -24.39 -0.64
CA ASP A 191 17.83 -23.27 -1.55
C ASP A 191 17.09 -22.12 -0.86
N VAL A 192 17.63 -21.72 0.30
CA VAL A 192 17.08 -20.66 1.15
C VAL A 192 17.36 -19.30 0.54
N ILE A 193 16.52 -18.30 0.84
CA ILE A 193 16.79 -16.89 0.54
C ILE A 193 17.41 -16.25 1.79
N ASP A 194 18.67 -15.79 1.75
CA ASP A 194 19.24 -14.97 2.82
C ASP A 194 18.91 -13.49 2.56
N LEU A 195 17.80 -13.01 3.11
CA LEU A 195 17.37 -11.60 2.97
C LEU A 195 18.34 -10.58 3.61
N ARG A 196 19.35 -11.04 4.37
CA ARG A 196 20.33 -10.18 5.08
C ARG A 196 21.51 -9.80 4.21
N LYS A 197 21.81 -10.63 3.22
CA LYS A 197 22.93 -10.45 2.33
C LYS A 197 22.38 -10.11 0.96
N ASN A 198 22.78 -8.95 0.46
CA ASN A 198 22.59 -8.62 -0.94
C ASN A 198 23.39 -9.56 -1.87
N THR A 199 23.98 -10.69 -1.40
CA THR A 199 25.06 -11.39 -2.12
C THR A 199 25.33 -12.89 -1.87
N SER A 200 24.53 -13.71 -1.17
CA SER A 200 25.01 -15.10 -0.87
C SER A 200 24.23 -16.30 -1.37
N ASN A 201 23.10 -16.15 -2.07
CA ASN A 201 22.42 -17.31 -2.71
C ASN A 201 22.11 -17.06 -4.19
N ILE A 202 22.79 -16.09 -4.81
CA ILE A 202 22.93 -16.02 -6.26
C ILE A 202 23.98 -17.09 -6.59
N ASP A 203 23.67 -18.00 -7.52
CA ASP A 203 24.46 -19.19 -7.90
C ASP A 203 24.03 -20.51 -7.23
N ALA A 204 22.78 -20.63 -6.77
CA ALA A 204 22.20 -21.93 -6.43
C ALA A 204 21.93 -22.79 -7.68
N SER A 205 21.69 -22.13 -8.82
CA SER A 205 21.52 -22.77 -10.12
C SER A 205 22.84 -23.13 -10.78
N GLY A 206 22.81 -24.05 -11.74
CA GLY A 206 24.02 -24.51 -12.44
C GLY A 206 24.77 -23.38 -13.17
N SER A 207 26.10 -23.50 -13.25
CA SER A 207 26.98 -22.44 -13.79
C SER A 207 26.76 -22.06 -15.26
N CYS A 208 26.06 -22.91 -16.03
CA CYS A 208 25.71 -22.61 -17.44
C CYS A 208 24.55 -21.62 -17.58
N GLN A 209 23.81 -21.35 -16.50
CA GLN A 209 22.63 -20.49 -16.51
C GLN A 209 22.99 -19.04 -16.78
N VAL A 210 22.19 -18.38 -17.62
CA VAL A 210 22.43 -16.98 -18.02
C VAL A 210 21.50 -16.08 -17.23
N ASN A 211 22.04 -15.10 -16.50
CA ASN A 211 21.23 -14.12 -15.79
C ASN A 211 20.36 -13.33 -16.77
N VAL A 212 19.10 -13.06 -16.39
CA VAL A 212 18.14 -12.39 -17.29
C VAL A 212 18.65 -11.02 -17.75
N ASN A 213 19.39 -10.31 -16.90
CA ASN A 213 19.97 -8.98 -17.17
C ASN A 213 21.32 -9.04 -17.93
N CYS A 214 21.65 -10.18 -18.55
CA CYS A 214 22.65 -10.27 -19.63
C CYS A 214 22.07 -9.78 -20.97
N SER A 215 22.93 -9.65 -21.98
CA SER A 215 22.58 -9.18 -23.34
C SER A 215 21.48 -10.00 -24.01
N GLU A 216 21.36 -11.28 -23.66
CA GLU A 216 20.32 -12.19 -24.12
C GLU A 216 18.92 -11.69 -23.75
N GLY A 217 18.78 -10.92 -22.66
CA GLY A 217 17.52 -10.35 -22.21
C GLY A 217 17.20 -8.95 -22.73
N ASP A 218 18.07 -8.32 -23.54
CA ASP A 218 17.89 -6.90 -23.95
C ASP A 218 16.56 -6.66 -24.69
N ASN A 219 16.11 -7.64 -25.47
CA ASN A 219 14.82 -7.60 -26.17
C ASN A 219 13.63 -8.12 -25.35
N TRP A 220 13.86 -8.51 -24.08
CA TRP A 220 12.88 -9.19 -23.22
C TRP A 220 12.66 -8.50 -21.89
N ARG A 221 13.12 -7.24 -21.77
CA ARG A 221 13.02 -6.43 -20.55
C ARG A 221 11.59 -6.18 -20.11
N GLU A 222 10.64 -6.18 -21.05
CA GLU A 222 9.22 -6.08 -20.70
C GLU A 222 8.72 -7.40 -20.14
N GLN A 223 8.92 -8.49 -20.88
CA GLN A 223 8.39 -9.81 -20.53
C GLN A 223 8.92 -10.32 -19.19
N GLN A 224 10.19 -10.03 -18.87
CA GLN A 224 10.78 -10.46 -17.61
C GLN A 224 10.06 -9.86 -16.38
N ARG A 225 9.44 -8.66 -16.49
CA ARG A 225 8.76 -7.99 -15.36
C ARG A 225 7.52 -8.74 -14.86
N SER A 226 6.95 -9.64 -15.68
CA SER A 226 5.83 -10.50 -15.28
C SER A 226 6.24 -11.80 -14.60
N VAL A 227 7.49 -12.23 -14.78
CA VAL A 227 7.96 -13.56 -14.34
C VAL A 227 8.36 -13.50 -12.87
N ALA A 228 7.85 -14.43 -12.08
CA ALA A 228 8.10 -14.51 -10.65
C ALA A 228 8.48 -15.92 -10.21
N ARG A 229 9.38 -15.99 -9.22
CA ARG A 229 9.60 -17.22 -8.44
C ARG A 229 8.44 -17.43 -7.48
N ILE A 230 8.06 -18.67 -7.24
CA ILE A 230 6.91 -19.03 -6.41
C ILE A 230 7.37 -19.97 -5.31
N TYR A 231 7.13 -19.62 -4.05
CA TYR A 231 7.09 -20.58 -2.95
C TYR A 231 5.72 -21.24 -2.94
N VAL A 232 5.67 -22.51 -3.29
CA VAL A 232 4.43 -23.31 -3.32
C VAL A 232 4.32 -24.14 -2.05
N VAL A 233 3.09 -24.40 -1.63
CA VAL A 233 2.77 -25.22 -0.46
C VAL A 233 1.73 -26.27 -0.85
N GLU A 234 2.07 -27.54 -0.62
CA GLU A 234 1.22 -28.72 -0.89
C GLU A 234 1.46 -29.78 0.19
N ASP A 235 0.39 -30.32 0.79
CA ASP A 235 0.40 -31.53 1.64
C ASP A 235 1.59 -31.68 2.62
N GLY A 236 1.95 -30.58 3.29
CA GLY A 236 3.01 -30.57 4.31
C GLY A 236 4.43 -30.44 3.75
N MET A 237 4.57 -30.08 2.48
CA MET A 237 5.82 -29.75 1.79
C MET A 237 5.75 -28.32 1.24
N GLY A 238 6.92 -27.68 1.17
CA GLY A 238 7.12 -26.41 0.49
C GLY A 238 8.15 -26.59 -0.62
N GLY A 239 7.94 -25.93 -1.76
CA GLY A 239 8.81 -26.07 -2.92
C GLY A 239 8.95 -24.81 -3.76
N TRP A 240 9.85 -24.86 -4.74
CA TRP A 240 10.05 -23.78 -5.71
C TRP A 240 9.39 -24.12 -7.05
N CYS A 241 8.71 -23.13 -7.61
CA CYS A 241 8.25 -23.11 -9.00
C CYS A 241 8.42 -21.70 -9.59
N THR A 242 8.07 -21.55 -10.87
CA THR A 242 8.05 -20.28 -11.60
C THR A 242 6.69 -20.07 -12.28
N GLY A 243 6.36 -18.83 -12.60
CA GLY A 243 5.24 -18.52 -13.49
C GLY A 243 5.27 -17.07 -13.95
N SER A 244 4.21 -16.65 -14.63
CA SER A 244 4.10 -15.30 -15.18
C SER A 244 2.70 -14.71 -15.00
N LEU A 245 2.63 -13.41 -14.69
CA LEU A 245 1.41 -12.64 -14.93
C LEU A 245 1.03 -12.73 -16.42
N ILE A 246 -0.25 -12.93 -16.70
CA ILE A 246 -0.77 -13.14 -18.07
C ILE A 246 -1.94 -12.18 -18.32
N ASN A 247 -1.95 -11.55 -19.49
CA ASN A 247 -3.01 -10.62 -19.85
C ASN A 247 -4.29 -11.34 -20.29
N ASN A 248 -5.41 -10.62 -20.34
CA ASN A 248 -6.65 -11.06 -20.96
C ASN A 248 -7.12 -10.04 -22.00
N LEU A 249 -8.07 -10.43 -22.85
CA LEU A 249 -8.53 -9.57 -23.95
C LEU A 249 -9.33 -8.33 -23.50
N LYS A 250 -9.65 -8.20 -22.22
CA LYS A 250 -10.21 -6.95 -21.65
C LYS A 250 -9.14 -5.92 -21.31
N ASN A 251 -7.86 -6.30 -21.22
CA ASN A 251 -6.77 -5.43 -20.75
C ASN A 251 -7.12 -4.76 -19.41
N ASP A 252 -7.81 -5.48 -18.53
CA ASP A 252 -8.36 -4.93 -17.29
C ASP A 252 -7.37 -4.98 -16.10
N GLY A 253 -6.20 -5.61 -16.30
CA GLY A 253 -5.18 -5.79 -15.28
C GLY A 253 -5.60 -6.71 -14.14
N ARG A 254 -6.59 -7.60 -14.37
CA ARG A 254 -6.86 -8.67 -13.40
C ARG A 254 -5.60 -9.51 -13.19
N PRO A 255 -5.21 -9.81 -11.93
CA PRO A 255 -3.93 -10.40 -11.56
C PRO A 255 -3.85 -11.90 -11.89
N PHE A 256 -4.17 -12.28 -13.13
CA PHE A 256 -4.04 -13.64 -13.61
C PHE A 256 -2.58 -14.02 -13.72
N PHE A 257 -2.26 -15.19 -13.19
CA PHE A 257 -0.91 -15.71 -13.13
C PHE A 257 -0.91 -17.17 -13.57
N LEU A 258 -0.08 -17.47 -14.57
CA LEU A 258 0.00 -18.79 -15.22
C LEU A 258 1.27 -19.51 -14.74
N THR A 259 1.11 -20.76 -14.32
CA THR A 259 2.18 -21.68 -13.91
C THR A 259 1.81 -23.13 -14.31
N ALA A 260 2.58 -24.12 -13.86
CA ALA A 260 2.33 -25.54 -14.12
C ALA A 260 1.44 -26.17 -13.05
N ASP A 261 0.67 -27.19 -13.43
CA ASP A 261 -0.22 -27.89 -12.49
C ASP A 261 0.55 -28.75 -11.51
N HIS A 262 1.58 -29.45 -11.97
CA HIS A 262 2.39 -30.32 -11.12
C HIS A 262 3.13 -29.59 -9.98
N CYS A 263 3.12 -28.25 -9.99
CA CYS A 263 3.63 -27.44 -8.89
C CYS A 263 2.82 -27.59 -7.58
N CYS A 264 1.60 -28.14 -7.62
CA CYS A 264 0.84 -28.47 -6.42
C CYS A 264 -0.41 -29.35 -6.64
N GLY A 265 -0.72 -29.63 -7.90
CA GLY A 265 -1.93 -30.31 -8.35
C GLY A 265 -3.20 -29.79 -7.71
N GLU A 266 -3.97 -30.72 -7.15
CA GLU A 266 -5.32 -30.46 -6.65
C GLU A 266 -5.34 -29.86 -5.25
N ASN A 267 -4.33 -30.15 -4.42
CA ASN A 267 -4.29 -29.95 -2.97
C ASN A 267 -3.46 -28.72 -2.54
N GLY A 268 -3.09 -27.84 -3.46
CA GLY A 268 -2.33 -26.63 -3.17
C GLY A 268 -2.97 -25.75 -2.08
N SER A 269 -2.17 -25.38 -1.07
CA SER A 269 -2.56 -24.41 -0.03
C SER A 269 -2.44 -22.97 -0.55
N PHE A 270 -3.24 -22.61 -1.56
CA PHE A 270 -3.07 -21.39 -2.37
C PHE A 270 -3.00 -20.06 -1.62
N SER A 271 -3.63 -19.93 -0.45
CA SER A 271 -3.54 -18.72 0.37
C SER A 271 -2.18 -18.53 1.05
N GLU A 272 -1.37 -19.59 1.14
CA GLU A 272 -0.07 -19.59 1.80
C GLU A 272 1.11 -19.46 0.82
N TRP A 273 0.82 -19.33 -0.48
CA TRP A 273 1.85 -19.20 -1.52
C TRP A 273 2.47 -17.80 -1.52
N ASN A 274 3.74 -17.69 -1.89
CA ASN A 274 4.43 -16.41 -2.00
C ASN A 274 5.01 -16.25 -3.41
N PHE A 275 4.78 -15.09 -4.04
CA PHE A 275 5.21 -14.78 -5.39
C PHE A 275 6.26 -13.66 -5.34
N PHE A 276 7.50 -13.96 -5.72
CA PHE A 276 8.64 -13.07 -5.65
C PHE A 276 8.92 -12.45 -7.02
N PHE A 277 8.44 -11.23 -7.24
CA PHE A 277 8.70 -10.43 -8.42
C PHE A 277 10.02 -9.66 -8.28
N ASN A 278 10.63 -9.34 -9.42
CA ASN A 278 11.91 -8.62 -9.51
C ASN A 278 13.07 -9.28 -8.74
N TYR A 279 12.97 -10.59 -8.46
CA TYR A 279 14.06 -11.37 -7.89
C TYR A 279 15.10 -11.72 -8.96
N GLU A 280 15.95 -10.75 -9.29
CA GLU A 280 16.92 -10.84 -10.38
C GLU A 280 18.20 -10.04 -10.08
N THR A 281 19.31 -10.43 -10.70
CA THR A 281 20.60 -9.74 -10.57
C THR A 281 20.55 -8.36 -11.20
N LEU A 282 21.19 -7.34 -10.60
CA LEU A 282 21.23 -5.97 -11.15
C LEU A 282 21.93 -5.85 -12.52
N GLY A 283 22.77 -6.82 -12.88
CA GLY A 283 23.41 -6.93 -14.19
C GLY A 283 23.88 -8.35 -14.46
N CYS A 284 24.50 -8.57 -15.62
CA CYS A 284 24.84 -9.93 -16.10
C CYS A 284 25.70 -10.76 -15.14
N SER A 285 26.70 -10.15 -14.49
CA SER A 285 27.64 -10.84 -13.59
C SER A 285 27.58 -10.32 -12.15
N THR A 286 26.56 -9.53 -11.81
CA THR A 286 26.44 -8.98 -10.45
C THR A 286 25.94 -10.07 -9.51
N THR A 287 26.61 -10.23 -8.37
CA THR A 287 26.18 -11.16 -7.33
C THR A 287 25.12 -10.56 -6.42
N SER A 288 24.44 -9.47 -6.80
CA SER A 288 23.41 -8.83 -5.99
C SER A 288 22.07 -8.65 -6.68
N SER A 289 20.99 -8.90 -5.95
CA SER A 289 19.62 -8.68 -6.40
C SER A 289 19.21 -7.22 -6.24
N GLY A 290 18.31 -6.77 -7.11
CA GLY A 290 17.52 -5.56 -6.87
C GLY A 290 16.47 -5.76 -5.77
N PRO A 291 15.68 -4.72 -5.46
CA PRO A 291 14.53 -4.82 -4.58
C PRO A 291 13.53 -5.89 -5.06
N VAL A 292 13.09 -6.74 -4.14
CA VAL A 292 12.15 -7.83 -4.41
C VAL A 292 10.76 -7.44 -3.89
N THR A 293 9.74 -7.68 -4.70
CA THR A 293 8.34 -7.52 -4.28
C THR A 293 7.72 -8.89 -4.04
N VAL A 294 7.03 -9.06 -2.91
CA VAL A 294 6.37 -10.32 -2.55
C VAL A 294 4.87 -10.11 -2.49
N ILE A 295 4.12 -10.91 -3.27
CA ILE A 295 2.66 -11.02 -3.16
C ILE A 295 2.32 -12.33 -2.45
N ASN A 296 1.41 -12.28 -1.48
CA ASN A 296 1.01 -13.44 -0.69
C ASN A 296 -0.39 -13.91 -1.06
N GLY A 297 -0.49 -15.20 -1.38
CA GLY A 297 -1.74 -15.90 -1.61
C GLY A 297 -2.36 -15.67 -2.98
N CYS A 298 -3.14 -16.65 -3.41
CA CYS A 298 -3.88 -16.64 -4.66
C CYS A 298 -5.14 -17.50 -4.58
N THR A 299 -5.93 -17.49 -5.66
CA THR A 299 -7.03 -18.42 -5.87
C THR A 299 -6.88 -19.16 -7.20
N ARG A 300 -7.16 -20.46 -7.21
CA ARG A 300 -7.18 -21.27 -8.45
C ARG A 300 -8.39 -20.91 -9.31
N LYS A 301 -8.18 -20.76 -10.62
CA LYS A 301 -9.20 -20.47 -11.63
C LYS A 301 -9.45 -21.62 -12.59
N ALA A 302 -8.37 -22.16 -13.14
CA ALA A 302 -8.41 -23.32 -14.01
C ALA A 302 -7.14 -24.14 -13.87
N ARG A 303 -7.22 -25.44 -14.18
CA ARG A 303 -6.06 -26.31 -14.27
C ARG A 303 -6.28 -27.43 -15.26
N ALA A 304 -5.21 -27.94 -15.84
CA ALA A 304 -5.20 -29.26 -16.47
C ALA A 304 -3.94 -30.01 -16.01
N PRO A 305 -4.07 -31.26 -15.54
CA PRO A 305 -2.94 -32.01 -15.00
C PRO A 305 -1.88 -32.33 -16.07
N LEU A 306 -0.73 -32.83 -15.64
CA LEU A 306 0.25 -33.38 -16.57
C LEU A 306 -0.26 -34.68 -17.20
N ASN A 307 -0.69 -35.63 -16.36
CA ASN A 307 -1.19 -36.90 -16.86
C ASN A 307 -2.47 -36.75 -17.70
N GLY A 308 -2.40 -37.13 -18.96
CA GLY A 308 -3.50 -37.07 -19.94
C GLY A 308 -3.83 -35.65 -20.44
N ALA A 309 -3.04 -34.63 -20.09
CA ALA A 309 -3.27 -33.25 -20.48
C ALA A 309 -1.96 -32.46 -20.69
N SER A 310 -1.95 -31.16 -20.43
CA SER A 310 -0.88 -30.22 -20.80
C SER A 310 -0.24 -29.49 -19.62
N ASP A 311 -0.60 -29.83 -18.37
CA ASP A 311 0.09 -29.33 -17.18
C ASP A 311 0.09 -27.80 -17.01
N PHE A 312 -1.09 -27.21 -16.91
CA PHE A 312 -1.22 -25.78 -16.64
C PHE A 312 -2.06 -25.52 -15.40
N LEU A 313 -1.75 -24.43 -14.73
CA LEU A 313 -2.49 -23.90 -13.59
C LEU A 313 -2.63 -22.38 -13.74
N LEU A 314 -3.88 -21.92 -13.85
CA LEU A 314 -4.24 -20.52 -13.86
C LEU A 314 -4.70 -20.08 -12.47
N LEU A 315 -4.04 -19.06 -11.95
CA LEU A 315 -4.29 -18.46 -10.64
C LEU A 315 -4.76 -17.00 -10.82
N GLU A 316 -5.43 -16.46 -9.81
CA GLU A 316 -5.61 -15.02 -9.61
C GLU A 316 -4.96 -14.65 -8.28
N LEU A 317 -3.95 -13.80 -8.31
CA LEU A 317 -3.20 -13.39 -7.11
C LEU A 317 -4.03 -12.47 -6.22
N ASN A 318 -3.77 -12.48 -4.91
CA ASN A 318 -4.42 -11.57 -3.96
C ASN A 318 -3.76 -10.18 -3.97
N THR A 319 -3.84 -9.48 -5.09
CA THR A 319 -3.29 -8.13 -5.30
C THR A 319 -4.22 -7.33 -6.20
N THR A 320 -4.01 -6.01 -6.32
CA THR A 320 -4.67 -5.17 -7.33
C THR A 320 -3.75 -4.82 -8.49
N LYS A 321 -4.34 -4.29 -9.56
CA LYS A 321 -3.60 -3.76 -10.73
C LYS A 321 -2.69 -2.61 -10.31
N GLU A 322 -3.14 -1.75 -9.42
CA GLU A 322 -2.40 -0.58 -8.93
C GLU A 322 -1.15 -1.02 -8.16
N GLN A 323 -1.29 -2.06 -7.32
CA GLN A 323 -0.15 -2.66 -6.62
C GLN A 323 0.84 -3.32 -7.60
N ILE A 324 0.36 -3.88 -8.71
CA ILE A 324 1.23 -4.41 -9.77
C ILE A 324 2.02 -3.30 -10.47
N GLU A 325 1.37 -2.17 -10.74
CA GLU A 325 2.01 -0.97 -11.29
C GLU A 325 3.11 -0.42 -10.37
N GLU A 326 2.92 -0.43 -9.04
CA GLU A 326 3.88 0.10 -8.07
C GLU A 326 5.26 -0.57 -8.15
N PHE A 327 5.34 -1.86 -8.48
CA PHE A 327 6.60 -2.57 -8.72
C PHE A 327 6.98 -2.69 -10.21
N SER A 328 6.32 -1.91 -11.07
CA SER A 328 6.49 -1.91 -12.52
C SER A 328 6.18 -3.25 -13.19
N GLY A 329 5.34 -4.08 -12.58
CA GLY A 329 4.90 -5.35 -13.14
C GLY A 329 4.04 -5.16 -14.38
N VAL A 330 4.11 -6.14 -15.29
CA VAL A 330 3.30 -6.17 -16.52
C VAL A 330 2.58 -7.50 -16.66
N PHE A 331 1.64 -7.59 -17.60
CA PHE A 331 0.91 -8.80 -17.92
C PHE A 331 1.33 -9.29 -19.31
N ASN A 332 1.98 -10.44 -19.37
CA ASN A 332 2.48 -10.94 -20.64
C ASN A 332 1.36 -11.25 -21.64
N GLY A 333 1.61 -10.89 -22.89
CA GLY A 333 0.79 -11.28 -24.02
C GLY A 333 0.95 -12.76 -24.36
N TRP A 334 -0.01 -13.31 -25.10
CA TRP A 334 -0.04 -14.72 -25.47
C TRP A 334 -0.63 -14.93 -26.85
N THR A 335 -0.38 -16.11 -27.41
CA THR A 335 -1.01 -16.55 -28.66
C THR A 335 -1.49 -17.99 -28.57
N THR A 336 -2.61 -18.27 -29.25
CA THR A 336 -3.15 -19.63 -29.40
C THR A 336 -2.67 -20.30 -30.70
N ALA A 337 -1.71 -19.68 -31.40
CA ALA A 337 -1.11 -20.23 -32.61
C ALA A 337 -0.53 -21.62 -32.36
N ILE A 338 -0.81 -22.54 -33.30
CA ILE A 338 -0.32 -23.92 -33.28
C ILE A 338 0.95 -24.11 -34.13
N LEU A 339 1.44 -23.04 -34.74
CA LEU A 339 2.65 -23.09 -35.55
C LEU A 339 3.89 -23.09 -34.63
N PRO A 340 4.88 -23.96 -34.91
CA PRO A 340 6.20 -23.91 -34.27
C PRO A 340 6.77 -22.51 -34.20
N SER A 341 7.16 -22.05 -33.00
CA SER A 341 7.94 -20.84 -32.90
C SER A 341 9.36 -21.10 -33.43
N PRO A 342 9.89 -20.27 -34.35
CA PRO A 342 11.20 -20.50 -34.95
C PRO A 342 12.37 -20.19 -34.02
N SER A 343 12.18 -19.29 -33.05
CA SER A 343 13.18 -18.87 -32.07
C SER A 343 12.51 -18.11 -30.93
N GLY A 344 13.20 -17.94 -29.81
CA GLY A 344 12.71 -17.20 -28.66
C GLY A 344 13.49 -17.52 -27.39
N VAL A 345 12.85 -17.34 -26.24
CA VAL A 345 13.48 -17.54 -24.93
C VAL A 345 12.53 -18.18 -23.91
N GLY A 346 13.09 -18.92 -22.96
CA GLY A 346 12.45 -19.21 -21.67
C GLY A 346 13.00 -18.27 -20.59
N ILE A 347 12.14 -17.73 -19.73
CA ILE A 347 12.56 -16.89 -18.59
C ILE A 347 12.07 -17.55 -17.31
N HIS A 348 12.99 -17.90 -16.42
CA HIS A 348 12.69 -18.84 -15.33
C HIS A 348 13.55 -18.65 -14.07
N HIS A 349 13.22 -19.36 -12.99
CA HIS A 349 13.98 -19.39 -11.73
C HIS A 349 14.50 -20.82 -11.42
N PRO A 350 15.63 -21.23 -12.04
CA PRO A 350 16.21 -22.55 -11.84
C PRO A 350 16.76 -22.70 -10.42
N ALA A 351 16.54 -23.84 -9.77
CA ALA A 351 16.82 -24.11 -8.36
C ALA A 351 16.18 -23.11 -7.37
N GLY A 352 15.19 -22.32 -7.81
CA GLY A 352 14.69 -21.18 -7.05
C GLY A 352 15.69 -20.02 -6.97
N ASP A 353 16.72 -19.98 -7.82
CA ASP A 353 17.70 -18.89 -7.91
C ASP A 353 17.10 -17.63 -8.56
N VAL A 354 17.90 -16.57 -8.66
CA VAL A 354 17.56 -15.34 -9.39
C VAL A 354 17.16 -15.64 -10.83
N LYS A 355 16.33 -14.76 -11.39
CA LYS A 355 15.77 -14.93 -12.73
C LYS A 355 16.84 -15.12 -13.79
N LYS A 356 16.71 -16.18 -14.57
CA LYS A 356 17.58 -16.56 -15.69
C LYS A 356 16.81 -16.51 -17.01
N ILE A 357 17.58 -16.56 -18.10
CA ILE A 357 17.07 -16.64 -19.47
C ILE A 357 17.76 -17.78 -20.21
N SER A 358 17.02 -18.49 -21.04
CA SER A 358 17.54 -19.58 -21.90
C SER A 358 17.04 -19.38 -23.32
N THR A 359 17.95 -19.41 -24.29
CA THR A 359 17.65 -19.04 -25.68
C THR A 359 17.47 -20.27 -26.55
N TYR A 360 16.50 -20.27 -27.46
CA TYR A 360 16.41 -21.28 -28.52
C TYR A 360 16.38 -20.61 -29.89
N THR A 361 17.09 -21.22 -30.85
CA THR A 361 17.22 -20.73 -32.23
C THR A 361 16.72 -21.72 -33.28
N LEU A 362 16.27 -22.90 -32.82
CA LEU A 362 15.64 -23.92 -33.66
C LEU A 362 14.13 -23.91 -33.45
N PRO A 363 13.33 -24.22 -34.48
CA PRO A 363 11.88 -24.29 -34.34
C PRO A 363 11.44 -25.29 -33.26
N LEU A 364 10.47 -24.89 -32.43
CA LEU A 364 9.84 -25.78 -31.45
C LEU A 364 9.17 -26.97 -32.15
N THR A 365 9.35 -28.17 -31.63
CA THR A 365 8.70 -29.38 -32.18
C THR A 365 7.53 -29.82 -31.32
N SER A 366 6.50 -30.40 -31.94
CA SER A 366 5.37 -30.97 -31.18
C SER A 366 5.75 -32.34 -30.64
N THR A 367 5.54 -32.56 -29.34
CA THR A 367 5.80 -33.85 -28.70
C THR A 367 4.78 -34.17 -27.61
N THR A 368 4.86 -35.40 -27.11
CA THR A 368 4.10 -35.88 -25.94
C THR A 368 5.06 -35.97 -24.77
N TYR A 369 4.65 -35.46 -23.60
CA TYR A 369 5.43 -35.64 -22.38
C TYR A 369 5.41 -37.10 -21.95
N LEU A 370 6.59 -37.70 -21.77
CA LEU A 370 6.76 -39.08 -21.35
C LEU A 370 7.64 -39.14 -20.09
N GLY A 371 7.01 -38.99 -18.92
CA GLY A 371 7.65 -39.23 -17.63
C GLY A 371 7.61 -40.72 -17.24
N GLN A 372 8.21 -41.08 -16.11
CA GLN A 372 8.20 -42.48 -15.64
C GLN A 372 6.80 -42.94 -15.20
N SER A 373 6.02 -42.05 -14.58
CA SER A 373 4.69 -42.33 -14.03
C SER A 373 3.56 -41.51 -14.66
N GLU A 374 3.89 -40.48 -15.44
CA GLU A 374 2.91 -39.57 -16.04
C GLU A 374 3.15 -39.43 -17.54
N THR A 375 2.07 -39.41 -18.31
CA THR A 375 2.11 -39.23 -19.77
C THR A 375 1.19 -38.09 -20.15
N GLY A 376 1.74 -37.06 -20.79
CA GLY A 376 0.96 -35.94 -21.32
C GLY A 376 -0.01 -36.38 -22.40
N ALA A 377 -0.97 -35.51 -22.74
CA ALA A 377 -1.79 -35.71 -23.92
C ALA A 377 -0.95 -35.74 -25.20
N LEU A 378 -1.39 -36.50 -26.19
CA LEU A 378 -0.70 -36.67 -27.48
C LEU A 378 -0.41 -35.30 -28.12
N ASN A 379 0.87 -35.02 -28.39
CA ASN A 379 1.35 -33.77 -29.00
C ASN A 379 0.97 -32.49 -28.23
N ALA A 380 0.72 -32.61 -26.93
CA ALA A 380 0.30 -31.49 -26.09
C ALA A 380 1.44 -30.56 -25.64
N HIS A 381 2.69 -30.89 -25.98
CA HIS A 381 3.87 -30.15 -25.53
C HIS A 381 4.71 -29.65 -26.71
N TRP A 382 5.33 -28.49 -26.54
CA TRP A 382 6.49 -28.05 -27.31
C TRP A 382 7.73 -28.70 -26.74
N GLU A 383 8.58 -29.25 -27.59
CA GLU A 383 9.95 -29.64 -27.25
C GLU A 383 10.90 -28.54 -27.70
N VAL A 384 11.83 -28.17 -26.81
CA VAL A 384 12.82 -27.12 -27.04
C VAL A 384 14.23 -27.66 -26.78
N TYR A 385 15.16 -27.25 -27.64
CA TYR A 385 16.60 -27.47 -27.48
C TYR A 385 17.27 -26.12 -27.31
N TRP A 386 17.97 -25.94 -26.19
CA TRP A 386 18.62 -24.67 -25.84
C TRP A 386 19.89 -24.44 -26.66
N SER A 387 20.14 -23.18 -27.00
CA SER A 387 21.27 -22.74 -27.81
C SER A 387 22.31 -22.07 -26.92
N ALA A 388 23.58 -22.43 -27.12
CA ALA A 388 24.68 -21.71 -26.50
C ALA A 388 24.68 -20.22 -26.90
N THR A 389 24.95 -19.35 -25.94
CA THR A 389 25.04 -17.90 -26.11
C THR A 389 26.40 -17.38 -25.65
N THR A 390 26.58 -16.06 -25.67
CA THR A 390 27.88 -15.46 -25.28
C THR A 390 28.13 -15.57 -23.78
N ASN A 391 27.07 -15.51 -22.96
CA ASN A 391 27.18 -15.50 -21.50
C ASN A 391 26.91 -16.87 -20.85
N GLY A 392 26.72 -17.92 -21.63
CA GLY A 392 26.46 -19.27 -21.11
C GLY A 392 25.71 -20.14 -22.11
N HIS A 393 25.03 -21.16 -21.62
CA HIS A 393 24.14 -21.98 -22.45
C HIS A 393 22.68 -21.70 -22.13
N GLY A 394 22.36 -21.57 -20.84
CA GLY A 394 20.99 -21.54 -20.34
C GLY A 394 20.30 -22.89 -20.55
N THR A 395 19.75 -23.44 -19.48
CA THR A 395 18.87 -24.62 -19.52
C THR A 395 17.73 -24.40 -18.53
N THR A 396 16.90 -25.40 -18.25
CA THR A 396 16.03 -25.34 -17.06
C THR A 396 16.54 -26.29 -15.97
N GLU A 397 16.06 -26.10 -14.74
CA GLU A 397 16.34 -26.97 -13.59
C GLU A 397 15.08 -27.08 -12.71
N GLY A 398 15.11 -27.91 -11.66
CA GLY A 398 14.02 -27.93 -10.68
C GLY A 398 13.74 -26.52 -10.15
N GLY A 399 12.47 -26.11 -10.07
CA GLY A 399 12.10 -24.72 -9.77
C GLY A 399 11.75 -23.87 -11.00
N SER A 400 12.27 -24.21 -12.18
CA SER A 400 11.88 -23.57 -13.45
C SER A 400 10.45 -23.96 -13.88
N SER A 401 9.89 -25.03 -13.32
CA SER A 401 8.54 -25.52 -13.61
C SER A 401 7.49 -24.41 -13.61
N GLY A 402 6.63 -24.40 -14.64
CA GLY A 402 5.61 -23.38 -14.85
C GLY A 402 6.09 -22.09 -15.51
N SER A 403 7.39 -21.91 -15.73
CA SER A 403 7.93 -20.75 -16.45
C SER A 403 7.39 -20.62 -17.87
N PRO A 404 7.18 -19.39 -18.37
CA PRO A 404 6.76 -19.18 -19.75
C PRO A 404 7.89 -19.46 -20.75
N ILE A 405 7.52 -19.99 -21.91
CA ILE A 405 8.34 -19.90 -23.13
C ILE A 405 7.72 -18.87 -24.07
N PHE A 406 8.55 -17.95 -24.54
CA PHE A 406 8.17 -16.89 -25.46
C PHE A 406 8.61 -17.22 -26.89
N ASN A 407 7.78 -16.87 -27.86
CA ASN A 407 8.19 -16.82 -29.26
C ASN A 407 8.92 -15.52 -29.59
N ASN A 408 9.55 -15.46 -30.76
CA ASN A 408 10.28 -14.30 -31.29
C ASN A 408 9.48 -13.00 -31.43
N ASN A 409 8.16 -13.02 -31.21
CA ASN A 409 7.31 -11.83 -31.18
C ASN A 409 6.95 -11.38 -29.75
N GLY A 410 7.47 -12.05 -28.71
CA GLY A 410 7.19 -11.67 -27.33
C GLY A 410 5.99 -12.38 -26.68
N TYR A 411 5.30 -13.28 -27.38
CA TYR A 411 4.10 -13.94 -26.85
C TYR A 411 4.43 -15.24 -26.14
N VAL A 412 3.76 -15.49 -25.01
CA VAL A 412 3.76 -16.79 -24.35
C VAL A 412 3.11 -17.84 -25.27
N VAL A 413 3.84 -18.93 -25.52
CA VAL A 413 3.37 -20.08 -26.33
C VAL A 413 3.29 -21.40 -25.55
N GLY A 414 3.70 -21.41 -24.28
CA GLY A 414 3.55 -22.54 -23.38
C GLY A 414 4.14 -22.31 -21.99
N THR A 415 4.01 -23.31 -21.12
CA THR A 415 4.52 -23.33 -19.73
C THR A 415 5.38 -24.57 -19.50
N LEU A 416 6.52 -24.44 -18.80
CA LEU A 416 7.44 -25.57 -18.59
C LEU A 416 6.78 -26.67 -17.76
N SER A 417 6.76 -27.89 -18.29
CA SER A 417 6.33 -29.09 -17.57
C SER A 417 7.51 -29.87 -17.01
N GLY A 418 8.65 -29.86 -17.69
CA GLY A 418 9.87 -30.54 -17.27
C GLY A 418 10.75 -30.89 -18.46
N GLY A 419 11.77 -31.70 -18.24
CA GLY A 419 12.72 -32.06 -19.28
C GLY A 419 13.95 -32.77 -18.75
N SER A 420 14.89 -33.06 -19.64
CA SER A 420 16.16 -33.70 -19.29
C SER A 420 17.36 -32.75 -19.38
N SER A 421 17.13 -31.48 -19.72
CA SER A 421 18.21 -30.50 -19.79
C SER A 421 18.78 -30.19 -18.40
N SER A 422 20.07 -29.89 -18.36
CA SER A 422 20.80 -29.39 -17.19
C SER A 422 22.14 -28.84 -17.66
N CYS A 423 22.90 -28.18 -16.78
CA CYS A 423 24.26 -27.76 -17.13
C CYS A 423 25.23 -28.90 -17.46
N ASP A 424 24.95 -30.12 -17.00
CA ASP A 424 25.72 -31.32 -17.38
C ASP A 424 25.15 -32.02 -18.63
N ALA A 425 23.96 -31.65 -19.06
CA ALA A 425 23.22 -32.24 -20.19
C ALA A 425 22.64 -31.15 -21.11
N VAL A 426 23.47 -30.19 -21.53
CA VAL A 426 23.05 -29.00 -22.30
C VAL A 426 22.43 -29.29 -23.67
N ASN A 427 22.58 -30.50 -24.19
CA ASN A 427 22.00 -30.95 -25.47
C ASN A 427 20.67 -31.70 -25.30
N ALA A 428 20.22 -31.95 -24.06
CA ALA A 428 18.92 -32.56 -23.80
C ALA A 428 17.80 -31.51 -23.91
N SER A 429 16.59 -31.96 -24.24
CA SER A 429 15.44 -31.10 -24.43
C SER A 429 14.63 -30.89 -23.16
N ASP A 430 13.86 -29.78 -23.18
CA ASP A 430 12.76 -29.53 -22.25
C ASP A 430 11.42 -29.49 -22.98
N LEU A 431 10.36 -29.70 -22.21
CA LEU A 431 8.99 -29.82 -22.69
C LEU A 431 8.08 -28.79 -22.02
N TYR A 432 7.41 -28.00 -22.85
CA TYR A 432 6.48 -26.96 -22.44
C TYR A 432 5.06 -27.31 -22.87
N GLY A 433 4.11 -27.43 -21.94
CA GLY A 433 2.71 -27.58 -22.27
C GLY A 433 2.23 -26.42 -23.16
N LYS A 434 1.64 -26.74 -24.32
CA LYS A 434 1.30 -25.74 -25.33
C LYS A 434 0.17 -24.83 -24.88
N PHE A 435 0.34 -23.53 -25.04
CA PHE A 435 -0.72 -22.56 -24.76
C PHE A 435 -1.99 -22.83 -25.59
N SER A 436 -1.85 -23.29 -26.83
CA SER A 436 -2.98 -23.67 -27.68
C SER A 436 -3.81 -24.83 -27.12
N VAL A 437 -3.18 -25.73 -26.35
CA VAL A 437 -3.85 -26.86 -25.69
C VAL A 437 -4.48 -26.39 -24.38
N HIS A 438 -3.76 -25.58 -23.59
CA HIS A 438 -4.31 -24.90 -22.41
C HIS A 438 -5.55 -24.07 -22.74
N TRP A 439 -5.60 -23.51 -23.95
CA TRP A 439 -6.66 -22.60 -24.38
C TRP A 439 -8.04 -23.23 -24.33
N ALA A 440 -8.23 -24.38 -24.98
CA ALA A 440 -9.57 -24.95 -25.22
C ALA A 440 -9.57 -26.46 -25.55
N ALA A 441 -8.55 -27.23 -25.18
CA ALA A 441 -8.53 -28.69 -25.45
C ALA A 441 -9.62 -29.46 -24.68
N TYR A 442 -10.12 -28.89 -23.58
CA TYR A 442 -11.19 -29.45 -22.76
C TYR A 442 -12.40 -28.51 -22.74
N SER A 443 -13.61 -29.08 -22.78
CA SER A 443 -14.86 -28.31 -22.75
C SER A 443 -15.17 -27.71 -21.37
N ASP A 444 -14.64 -28.30 -20.30
CA ASP A 444 -14.76 -27.82 -18.92
C ASP A 444 -14.08 -26.45 -18.76
N THR A 445 -14.82 -25.46 -18.27
CA THR A 445 -14.33 -24.10 -18.03
C THR A 445 -13.24 -24.02 -16.96
N LEU A 446 -13.19 -25.01 -16.06
CA LEU A 446 -12.13 -25.13 -15.06
C LEU A 446 -10.88 -25.83 -15.60
N LYS A 447 -10.87 -26.26 -16.87
CA LYS A 447 -9.75 -26.92 -17.54
C LYS A 447 -9.29 -26.21 -18.82
N GLN A 448 -9.64 -24.94 -18.97
CA GLN A 448 -9.27 -24.17 -20.15
C GLN A 448 -8.99 -22.69 -19.82
N LEU A 449 -8.04 -22.07 -20.52
CA LEU A 449 -7.74 -20.64 -20.38
C LEU A 449 -8.75 -19.74 -21.08
N LYS A 450 -9.37 -20.21 -22.18
CA LYS A 450 -10.30 -19.42 -23.01
C LYS A 450 -11.40 -18.74 -22.19
N HIS A 451 -11.98 -19.45 -21.23
CA HIS A 451 -13.05 -18.92 -20.37
C HIS A 451 -12.62 -17.67 -19.59
N TRP A 452 -11.37 -17.62 -19.15
CA TRP A 452 -10.84 -16.58 -18.27
C TRP A 452 -10.15 -15.46 -19.05
N LEU A 453 -9.47 -15.79 -20.15
CA LEU A 453 -8.65 -14.85 -20.92
C LEU A 453 -9.39 -14.24 -22.13
N ASP A 454 -10.48 -14.87 -22.60
CA ASP A 454 -11.43 -14.32 -23.58
C ASP A 454 -12.87 -14.38 -23.03
N PRO A 455 -13.18 -13.68 -21.92
CA PRO A 455 -14.49 -13.77 -21.28
C PRO A 455 -15.64 -13.27 -22.16
N ASP A 456 -15.34 -12.36 -23.11
CA ASP A 456 -16.33 -11.79 -24.03
C ASP A 456 -16.46 -12.59 -25.34
N LYS A 457 -15.72 -13.71 -25.47
CA LYS A 457 -15.78 -14.63 -26.61
C LYS A 457 -15.52 -13.93 -27.95
N THR A 458 -14.55 -13.02 -27.96
CA THR A 458 -14.14 -12.24 -29.13
C THR A 458 -13.57 -13.11 -30.25
N GLY A 459 -13.01 -14.28 -29.90
CA GLY A 459 -12.36 -15.17 -30.85
C GLY A 459 -10.95 -14.75 -31.27
N ALA A 460 -10.37 -13.74 -30.61
CA ALA A 460 -9.00 -13.34 -30.89
C ALA A 460 -8.00 -14.46 -30.54
N THR A 461 -6.97 -14.62 -31.37
CA THR A 461 -5.93 -15.65 -31.23
C THR A 461 -4.61 -15.09 -30.70
N VAL A 462 -4.56 -13.78 -30.46
CA VAL A 462 -3.42 -13.05 -29.91
C VAL A 462 -3.96 -12.04 -28.90
N CYS A 463 -3.25 -11.93 -27.78
CA CYS A 463 -3.45 -10.89 -26.77
C CYS A 463 -2.10 -10.20 -26.56
N GLU A 464 -2.08 -8.89 -26.71
CA GLU A 464 -0.87 -8.08 -26.52
C GLU A 464 -0.44 -8.04 -25.05
N LEU A 465 0.82 -7.70 -24.81
CA LEU A 465 1.30 -7.37 -23.47
C LEU A 465 0.53 -6.16 -22.93
N TYR A 466 0.17 -6.21 -21.66
CA TYR A 466 -0.46 -5.09 -20.98
C TYR A 466 0.42 -4.59 -19.84
N ASP A 467 0.93 -3.36 -19.97
CA ASP A 467 1.65 -2.66 -18.91
C ASP A 467 0.67 -1.70 -18.22
N PRO A 468 0.24 -1.97 -16.97
CA PRO A 468 -0.65 -1.07 -16.24
C PRO A 468 0.00 0.29 -15.96
N GLY A 469 1.33 0.37 -16.01
CA GLY A 469 2.13 1.59 -16.00
C GLY A 469 1.93 2.44 -17.25
N GLN A 470 1.58 1.85 -18.40
CA GLN A 470 1.35 2.54 -19.67
C GLN A 470 -0.13 2.86 -19.85
N GLY A 471 -0.46 4.15 -19.97
CA GLY A 471 -1.85 4.61 -20.15
C GLY A 471 -1.98 6.12 -19.98
N PHE A 472 -3.15 6.68 -20.30
CA PHE A 472 -3.40 8.10 -20.11
C PHE A 472 -3.51 8.43 -18.61
N LYS A 473 -2.50 9.11 -18.06
CA LYS A 473 -2.40 9.44 -16.64
C LYS A 473 -2.03 10.90 -16.44
N VAL A 474 -2.55 11.46 -15.37
CA VAL A 474 -2.28 12.83 -14.94
C VAL A 474 -2.01 12.81 -13.45
N LYS A 475 -0.80 13.20 -13.02
CA LYS A 475 -0.41 13.20 -11.60
C LYS A 475 0.36 14.48 -11.22
N PRO A 476 0.07 15.10 -10.06
CA PRO A 476 -0.98 14.74 -9.11
C PRO A 476 -2.39 15.13 -9.64
N GLU A 477 -3.42 14.44 -9.15
CA GLU A 477 -4.84 14.74 -9.47
C GLU A 477 -5.40 15.89 -8.60
N ILE A 478 -4.65 16.32 -7.59
CA ILE A 478 -5.00 17.47 -6.73
C ILE A 478 -3.78 18.37 -6.58
N LEU A 479 -3.98 19.68 -6.79
CA LEU A 479 -3.00 20.71 -6.52
C LEU A 479 -3.54 21.69 -5.49
N LYS A 480 -2.76 21.92 -4.42
CA LYS A 480 -3.05 22.93 -3.39
C LYS A 480 -2.05 24.07 -3.50
N PHE A 481 -2.51 25.31 -3.59
CA PHE A 481 -1.72 26.52 -3.69
C PHE A 481 -1.97 27.43 -2.49
N ALA A 482 -0.93 28.14 -2.05
CA ALA A 482 -1.08 29.27 -1.14
C ALA A 482 -1.78 30.43 -1.87
N LYS A 483 -2.15 31.49 -1.14
CA LYS A 483 -2.86 32.62 -1.74
C LYS A 483 -2.06 33.34 -2.83
N GLU A 484 -0.73 33.32 -2.76
CA GLU A 484 0.09 34.05 -3.71
C GLU A 484 0.02 33.44 -5.09
N ALA A 485 0.40 34.22 -6.11
CA ALA A 485 0.58 33.66 -7.44
C ALA A 485 1.73 32.64 -7.39
N ASP A 486 1.48 31.46 -7.92
CA ASP A 486 2.42 30.34 -7.88
C ASP A 486 2.14 29.38 -9.04
N SER A 487 3.08 28.49 -9.32
CA SER A 487 2.96 27.47 -10.35
C SER A 487 3.47 26.12 -9.88
N LYS A 488 2.78 25.05 -10.28
CA LYS A 488 3.16 23.67 -9.97
C LYS A 488 3.19 22.83 -11.22
N GLN A 489 4.04 21.81 -11.22
CA GLN A 489 4.15 20.87 -12.32
C GLN A 489 3.25 19.66 -12.09
N VAL A 490 2.61 19.24 -13.17
CA VAL A 490 1.81 18.02 -13.28
C VAL A 490 2.44 17.19 -14.39
N THR A 491 2.59 15.90 -14.13
CA THR A 491 3.04 14.94 -15.14
C THR A 491 1.82 14.44 -15.90
N VAL A 492 1.86 14.55 -17.23
CA VAL A 492 0.88 13.98 -18.15
C VAL A 492 1.57 12.88 -18.96
N GLN A 493 1.19 11.64 -18.70
CA GLN A 493 1.57 10.49 -19.52
C GLN A 493 0.46 10.25 -20.52
N ALA A 494 0.75 10.45 -21.80
CA ALA A 494 -0.19 10.13 -22.86
C ALA A 494 -0.41 8.60 -22.93
N GLY A 495 -1.62 8.16 -23.23
CA GLY A 495 -1.87 6.77 -23.64
C GLY A 495 -1.29 6.47 -25.03
N ALA A 496 -1.47 5.25 -25.52
CA ALA A 496 -0.88 4.77 -26.78
C ALA A 496 -1.33 5.53 -28.05
N SER A 497 -2.45 6.26 -28.01
CA SER A 497 -2.89 7.10 -29.14
C SER A 497 -1.84 8.14 -29.50
N ALA A 498 -1.51 8.26 -30.79
CA ALA A 498 -0.56 9.27 -31.30
C ALA A 498 -1.08 10.71 -31.22
N ASN A 499 -2.37 10.91 -30.94
CA ASN A 499 -2.97 12.23 -30.79
C ASN A 499 -2.31 13.00 -29.64
N ASN A 500 -2.11 14.30 -29.78
CA ASN A 500 -1.64 15.11 -28.66
C ASN A 500 -2.71 15.16 -27.56
N TRP A 501 -2.26 15.21 -26.30
CA TRP A 501 -3.16 15.55 -25.21
C TRP A 501 -3.44 17.05 -25.21
N MET A 502 -4.56 17.45 -24.62
CA MET A 502 -4.96 18.86 -24.45
C MET A 502 -5.37 19.12 -23.00
N ALA A 503 -5.06 20.29 -22.45
CA ALA A 503 -5.46 20.72 -21.12
C ALA A 503 -6.22 22.04 -21.16
N THR A 504 -7.32 22.12 -20.42
CA THR A 504 -8.13 23.35 -20.26
C THR A 504 -8.44 23.60 -18.79
N SER A 505 -8.60 24.87 -18.42
CA SER A 505 -9.04 25.30 -17.09
C SER A 505 -10.47 25.81 -17.17
N ASP A 506 -11.27 25.55 -16.14
CA ASP A 506 -12.62 26.09 -15.98
C ASP A 506 -12.65 27.48 -15.31
N GLN A 507 -11.52 27.93 -14.73
CA GLN A 507 -11.43 29.20 -14.00
C GLN A 507 -10.49 30.20 -14.68
N MET A 508 -10.83 31.49 -14.65
CA MET A 508 -10.00 32.56 -15.20
C MET A 508 -8.72 32.86 -14.40
N TRP A 509 -8.70 32.51 -13.10
CA TRP A 509 -7.53 32.69 -12.23
C TRP A 509 -6.55 31.52 -12.28
N LEU A 510 -6.88 30.47 -13.04
CA LEU A 510 -6.15 29.23 -13.19
C LEU A 510 -5.79 29.04 -14.66
N SER A 511 -4.50 28.83 -14.94
CA SER A 511 -4.00 28.68 -16.30
C SER A 511 -3.06 27.49 -16.41
N VAL A 512 -2.90 26.99 -17.64
CA VAL A 512 -2.07 25.82 -17.94
C VAL A 512 -1.11 26.12 -19.08
N SER A 513 0.11 25.60 -18.99
CA SER A 513 1.11 25.72 -20.04
C SER A 513 2.07 24.52 -20.05
N PRO A 514 2.33 23.87 -21.21
CA PRO A 514 1.62 24.07 -22.47
C PRO A 514 0.18 23.54 -22.37
N ALA A 515 -0.76 24.11 -23.13
CA ALA A 515 -2.14 23.61 -23.20
C ALA A 515 -2.27 22.32 -24.03
N THR A 516 -1.19 21.86 -24.65
CA THR A 516 -1.11 20.60 -25.40
C THR A 516 0.29 20.01 -25.31
N GLY A 517 0.41 18.69 -25.40
CA GLY A 517 1.69 18.00 -25.46
C GLY A 517 1.60 16.69 -26.22
N ALA A 518 2.76 16.07 -26.45
CA ALA A 518 2.89 14.92 -27.33
C ALA A 518 2.06 13.71 -26.86
N GLY A 519 1.47 13.01 -27.83
CA GLY A 519 0.82 11.72 -27.65
C GLY A 519 1.77 10.53 -27.63
N GLY A 520 1.23 9.34 -27.83
CA GLY A 520 1.98 8.12 -28.16
C GLY A 520 2.82 7.59 -27.00
N GLY A 521 2.26 7.56 -25.79
CA GLY A 521 3.00 7.08 -24.60
C GLY A 521 3.93 8.13 -23.98
N ALA A 522 4.08 9.32 -24.59
CA ALA A 522 5.00 10.33 -24.10
C ALA A 522 4.61 10.84 -22.70
N THR A 523 5.61 10.96 -21.82
CA THR A 523 5.46 11.64 -20.54
C THR A 523 5.95 13.07 -20.67
N THR A 524 5.08 14.02 -20.39
CA THR A 524 5.31 15.46 -20.54
C THR A 524 4.93 16.20 -19.27
N THR A 525 5.41 17.43 -19.13
CA THR A 525 5.10 18.28 -17.97
C THR A 525 4.09 19.36 -18.37
N LEU A 526 3.01 19.44 -17.61
CA LEU A 526 2.01 20.49 -17.62
C LEU A 526 2.26 21.42 -16.43
N THR A 527 2.55 22.68 -16.67
CA THR A 527 2.64 23.70 -15.61
C THR A 527 1.26 24.29 -15.37
N VAL A 528 0.78 24.16 -14.15
CA VAL A 528 -0.45 24.78 -13.66
C VAL A 528 -0.08 26.04 -12.91
N THR A 529 -0.62 27.18 -13.32
CA THR A 529 -0.33 28.48 -12.71
C THR A 529 -1.59 29.11 -12.17
N VAL A 530 -1.54 29.56 -10.93
CA VAL A 530 -2.60 30.33 -10.28
C VAL A 530 -2.20 31.80 -10.19
N THR A 531 -3.12 32.71 -10.43
CA THR A 531 -2.93 34.13 -10.05
C THR A 531 -3.02 34.26 -8.54
N ALA A 532 -2.58 35.39 -7.96
CA ALA A 532 -2.78 35.63 -6.54
C ALA A 532 -4.28 35.68 -6.20
N ASN A 533 -4.69 34.98 -5.16
CA ASN A 533 -6.01 35.11 -4.56
C ASN A 533 -6.02 36.31 -3.61
N THR A 534 -6.59 37.42 -4.08
CA THR A 534 -6.77 38.65 -3.28
C THR A 534 -8.01 38.60 -2.38
N GLY A 535 -8.83 37.56 -2.50
CA GLY A 535 -10.04 37.36 -1.71
C GLY A 535 -9.76 36.58 -0.42
N ASN A 536 -10.58 36.81 0.61
CA ASN A 536 -10.40 36.18 1.92
C ASN A 536 -10.73 34.68 1.94
N ASN A 537 -11.53 34.20 0.99
CA ASN A 537 -11.97 32.81 0.94
C ASN A 537 -11.07 31.98 0.00
N LYS A 538 -10.95 30.68 0.31
CA LYS A 538 -10.41 29.68 -0.62
C LYS A 538 -11.22 29.69 -1.92
N ARG A 539 -10.55 29.43 -3.04
CA ARG A 539 -11.17 29.24 -4.36
C ARG A 539 -10.77 27.89 -4.97
N LEU A 540 -11.70 27.32 -5.73
CA LEU A 540 -11.60 25.99 -6.34
C LEU A 540 -11.69 26.09 -7.86
N GLY A 541 -10.88 25.31 -8.56
CA GLY A 541 -10.91 25.18 -10.01
C GLY A 541 -10.58 23.76 -10.43
N THR A 542 -10.84 23.44 -11.68
CA THR A 542 -10.61 22.13 -12.29
C THR A 542 -9.86 22.31 -13.59
N ILE A 543 -8.80 21.54 -13.76
CA ILE A 543 -8.15 21.38 -15.06
C ILE A 543 -8.61 20.08 -15.67
N THR A 544 -9.09 20.14 -16.90
CA THR A 544 -9.49 18.98 -17.68
C THR A 544 -8.38 18.67 -18.68
N VAL A 545 -7.81 17.47 -18.60
CA VAL A 545 -6.84 16.97 -19.58
C VAL A 545 -7.49 15.88 -20.40
N THR A 546 -7.42 15.96 -21.72
CA THR A 546 -8.00 14.98 -22.64
C THR A 546 -6.93 14.37 -23.54
N HIS A 547 -7.07 13.08 -23.85
CA HIS A 547 -6.17 12.35 -24.75
C HIS A 547 -6.88 11.15 -25.35
N GLY A 548 -6.82 10.97 -26.67
CA GLY A 548 -7.37 9.77 -27.33
C GLY A 548 -8.87 9.52 -27.08
N GLY A 549 -9.65 10.54 -26.70
CA GLY A 549 -11.06 10.43 -26.33
C GLY A 549 -11.31 10.19 -24.83
N GLU A 550 -10.27 9.95 -24.05
CA GLU A 550 -10.34 9.86 -22.59
C GLU A 550 -10.16 11.23 -21.93
N THR A 551 -10.71 11.39 -20.71
CA THR A 551 -10.62 12.63 -19.93
C THR A 551 -10.17 12.32 -18.50
N LYS A 552 -9.24 13.15 -17.99
CA LYS A 552 -8.79 13.17 -16.59
C LYS A 552 -8.91 14.59 -16.05
N THR A 553 -9.11 14.73 -14.75
CA THR A 553 -9.24 16.05 -14.11
C THR A 553 -8.19 16.23 -13.03
N ILE A 554 -7.79 17.49 -12.82
CA ILE A 554 -6.95 17.92 -11.70
C ILE A 554 -7.76 18.92 -10.90
N ALA A 555 -8.08 18.60 -9.65
CA ALA A 555 -8.70 19.55 -8.74
C ALA A 555 -7.64 20.55 -8.24
N VAL A 556 -7.91 21.85 -8.38
CA VAL A 556 -7.02 22.92 -7.95
C VAL A 556 -7.68 23.71 -6.82
N GLN A 557 -6.95 23.84 -5.73
CA GLN A 557 -7.37 24.59 -4.56
C GLN A 557 -6.38 25.71 -4.30
N GLN A 558 -6.86 26.93 -4.10
CA GLN A 558 -6.01 28.04 -3.71
C GLN A 558 -6.56 28.72 -2.46
N SER A 559 -5.72 28.81 -1.42
CA SER A 559 -6.07 29.51 -0.18
C SER A 559 -6.41 31.00 -0.44
N GLY A 560 -7.25 31.58 0.41
CA GLY A 560 -7.53 33.02 0.44
C GLY A 560 -6.58 33.80 1.35
N THR A 561 -6.84 35.10 1.49
CA THR A 561 -5.95 36.07 2.15
C THR A 561 -5.49 35.64 3.53
N THR A 562 -6.39 35.13 4.39
CA THR A 562 -6.10 34.34 5.60
C THR A 562 -7.40 33.81 6.25
N VAL A 563 -7.36 32.60 6.83
CA VAL A 563 -8.23 32.16 7.94
C VAL A 563 -7.55 32.63 9.24
N TYR A 564 -7.88 33.82 9.75
CA TYR A 564 -7.37 34.23 11.06
C TYR A 564 -8.31 33.66 12.12
N GLY A 565 -7.87 32.69 12.91
CA GLY A 565 -8.69 32.10 13.98
C GLY A 565 -8.39 30.62 14.18
N PHE A 566 -9.09 29.76 13.44
CA PHE A 566 -9.08 28.30 13.63
C PHE A 566 -9.58 27.59 12.37
N SER A 567 -9.07 26.39 12.05
CA SER A 567 -9.60 25.53 11.00
C SER A 567 -9.53 24.06 11.40
N TYR A 568 -10.54 23.26 11.06
CA TYR A 568 -10.59 21.82 11.33
C TYR A 568 -11.37 21.06 10.25
N ASP A 569 -10.71 20.10 9.60
CA ASP A 569 -11.20 19.34 8.44
C ASP A 569 -11.27 17.83 8.71
N PHE A 570 -11.05 17.37 9.95
CA PHE A 570 -11.03 15.95 10.34
C PHE A 570 -9.98 15.05 9.66
N GLU A 571 -9.27 15.51 8.63
CA GLU A 571 -8.35 14.72 7.81
C GLU A 571 -7.13 14.19 8.57
N LYS A 572 -6.79 14.75 9.73
CA LYS A 572 -5.72 14.25 10.60
C LYS A 572 -6.18 13.21 11.63
N CYS A 573 -7.49 12.94 11.71
CA CYS A 573 -8.03 11.93 12.61
C CYS A 573 -7.74 10.53 12.08
N ASN A 574 -7.72 9.53 12.97
CA ASN A 574 -7.81 8.14 12.53
C ASN A 574 -9.23 7.85 12.04
N ASP A 575 -9.37 6.96 11.06
CA ASP A 575 -10.69 6.53 10.59
C ASP A 575 -11.53 6.02 11.77
N PHE A 576 -12.73 6.55 11.85
CA PHE A 576 -13.73 6.24 12.86
C PHE A 576 -13.30 6.53 14.32
N ALA A 577 -12.35 7.44 14.53
CA ALA A 577 -12.02 7.90 15.88
C ALA A 577 -13.22 8.62 16.52
N VAL A 578 -13.59 8.21 17.73
CA VAL A 578 -14.67 8.81 18.53
C VAL A 578 -14.05 9.74 19.58
N ASP A 579 -14.57 10.96 19.69
CA ASP A 579 -14.24 11.94 20.74
C ASP A 579 -12.74 12.24 20.91
N SER A 580 -11.98 12.06 19.83
CA SER A 580 -10.52 12.26 19.81
C SER A 580 -10.14 13.19 18.67
N PHE A 581 -10.46 14.47 18.84
CA PHE A 581 -10.34 15.50 17.81
C PHE A 581 -9.36 16.64 18.17
N PRO A 582 -8.12 16.38 18.64
CA PRO A 582 -7.24 17.45 19.10
C PRO A 582 -6.94 18.47 17.99
N PRO A 583 -6.99 19.79 18.26
CA PRO A 583 -7.11 20.41 19.59
C PRO A 583 -8.56 20.65 20.08
N CYS A 584 -9.57 20.22 19.33
CA CYS A 584 -10.96 20.27 19.75
C CYS A 584 -11.25 19.27 20.87
N THR A 585 -12.28 19.57 21.64
CA THR A 585 -12.84 18.70 22.65
C THR A 585 -14.28 18.39 22.30
N THR A 586 -14.80 17.27 22.79
CA THR A 586 -16.23 16.95 22.68
C THR A 586 -16.86 16.76 24.05
N TYR A 587 -18.19 16.82 24.08
CA TYR A 587 -18.98 16.51 25.26
C TYR A 587 -20.21 15.70 24.84
N ASP A 588 -20.28 14.46 25.33
CA ASP A 588 -21.45 13.59 25.24
C ASP A 588 -22.34 13.87 26.46
N GLY A 589 -23.46 14.54 26.20
CA GLY A 589 -24.39 15.01 27.23
C GLY A 589 -25.60 14.14 27.43
N ASP A 590 -25.85 13.16 26.56
CA ASP A 590 -26.96 12.21 26.72
C ASP A 590 -26.47 10.84 27.23
N GLY A 591 -25.18 10.52 27.06
CA GLY A 591 -24.56 9.26 27.46
C GLY A 591 -25.12 8.06 26.70
N SER A 592 -25.73 8.29 25.54
CA SER A 592 -26.53 7.33 24.80
C SER A 592 -25.69 6.63 23.74
N PRO A 593 -25.79 5.29 23.58
CA PRO A 593 -25.27 4.62 22.40
C PRO A 593 -25.98 5.12 21.14
N THR A 594 -25.28 5.17 20.01
CA THR A 594 -25.88 5.61 18.74
C THR A 594 -26.46 4.44 17.92
N TYR A 595 -27.37 4.74 17.01
CA TYR A 595 -27.78 3.79 15.97
C TYR A 595 -26.61 3.47 15.03
N THR A 596 -26.66 2.30 14.39
CA THR A 596 -25.72 1.88 13.35
C THR A 596 -26.34 2.04 11.96
N ILE A 597 -25.53 1.88 10.92
CA ILE A 597 -26.00 1.87 9.53
C ILE A 597 -26.34 0.43 9.16
N SER A 598 -27.58 0.17 8.75
CA SER A 598 -28.01 -1.18 8.38
C SER A 598 -27.17 -1.76 7.25
N ASP A 599 -26.81 -3.04 7.38
CA ASP A 599 -26.00 -3.81 6.42
C ASP A 599 -24.59 -3.25 6.16
N VAL A 600 -24.10 -2.38 7.05
CA VAL A 600 -22.80 -1.73 6.95
C VAL A 600 -22.08 -1.87 8.29
N THR A 601 -20.82 -2.29 8.24
CA THR A 601 -19.97 -2.42 9.42
C THR A 601 -18.83 -1.41 9.37
N PHE A 602 -18.50 -0.79 10.50
CA PHE A 602 -17.36 0.12 10.62
C PHE A 602 -16.86 0.19 12.06
N ARG A 603 -15.59 0.58 12.23
CA ARG A 603 -14.97 0.69 13.55
C ARG A 603 -15.76 1.68 14.41
N ASN A 604 -15.98 1.34 15.68
CA ASN A 604 -16.77 2.15 16.61
C ASN A 604 -18.22 2.45 16.14
N GLU A 605 -18.84 1.61 15.32
CA GLU A 605 -20.28 1.71 15.08
C GLU A 605 -21.08 1.52 16.38
N GLY A 606 -22.16 2.29 16.56
CA GLY A 606 -22.96 2.27 17.79
C GLY A 606 -22.19 2.76 19.02
N TYR A 607 -21.28 3.72 18.83
CA TYR A 607 -20.49 4.30 19.91
C TYR A 607 -21.38 5.00 20.96
N THR A 608 -20.85 5.14 22.18
CA THR A 608 -21.35 6.10 23.16
C THR A 608 -20.32 7.21 23.23
N GLY A 609 -20.73 8.42 22.89
CA GLY A 609 -19.85 9.56 22.67
C GLY A 609 -20.54 10.59 21.80
N SER A 610 -19.82 11.65 21.44
CA SER A 610 -20.42 12.78 20.74
C SER A 610 -20.28 12.68 19.21
N PHE A 611 -19.06 12.77 18.69
CA PHE A 611 -18.81 12.70 17.24
C PHE A 611 -17.83 11.57 16.90
N ILE A 612 -17.93 11.09 15.66
CA ILE A 612 -17.01 10.14 15.03
C ILE A 612 -16.37 10.73 13.76
N ALA A 613 -15.06 10.56 13.58
CA ALA A 613 -14.37 10.87 12.31
C ALA A 613 -14.71 9.84 11.24
N PHE A 614 -15.84 10.01 10.56
CA PHE A 614 -16.38 9.01 9.65
C PHE A 614 -15.67 9.03 8.29
N ASN A 615 -15.19 7.87 7.84
CA ASN A 615 -14.64 7.65 6.51
C ASN A 615 -15.51 6.66 5.73
N HIS A 616 -16.38 7.19 4.87
CA HIS A 616 -17.39 6.37 4.18
C HIS A 616 -16.80 5.31 3.25
N THR A 617 -15.58 5.51 2.75
CA THR A 617 -14.88 4.56 1.86
C THR A 617 -14.30 3.37 2.62
N LYS A 618 -14.19 3.47 3.95
CA LYS A 618 -13.58 2.45 4.84
C LYS A 618 -14.61 1.63 5.61
N THR A 619 -15.91 1.84 5.38
CA THR A 619 -16.96 0.96 5.87
C THR A 619 -16.98 -0.35 5.07
N SER A 620 -17.65 -1.38 5.57
CA SER A 620 -17.80 -2.67 4.89
C SER A 620 -19.29 -3.09 4.79
N PRO A 621 -19.88 -3.09 3.58
CA PRO A 621 -19.31 -2.55 2.34
C PRO A 621 -19.12 -1.03 2.42
N PRO A 622 -18.25 -0.43 1.57
CA PRO A 622 -18.15 1.02 1.46
C PRO A 622 -19.51 1.65 1.15
N VAL A 623 -19.90 2.67 1.92
CA VAL A 623 -21.19 3.34 1.74
C VAL A 623 -21.12 4.51 0.77
N SER A 624 -22.26 4.75 0.11
CA SER A 624 -22.39 5.65 -1.04
C SER A 624 -22.17 7.13 -0.70
N GLY A 625 -22.19 7.98 -1.75
CA GLY A 625 -21.88 9.41 -1.68
C GLY A 625 -22.75 10.25 -0.73
N ASN A 626 -23.88 9.74 -0.23
CA ASN A 626 -24.64 10.48 0.80
C ASN A 626 -23.87 10.61 2.11
N TRP A 627 -22.94 9.70 2.38
CA TRP A 627 -22.05 9.70 3.55
C TRP A 627 -20.67 10.29 3.26
N ALA A 628 -20.44 10.78 2.03
CA ALA A 628 -19.16 11.37 1.67
C ALA A 628 -18.90 12.66 2.45
N ALA A 629 -17.65 12.83 2.88
CA ALA A 629 -17.15 14.09 3.41
C ALA A 629 -17.39 15.22 2.39
N TYR A 630 -17.48 16.46 2.87
CA TYR A 630 -17.58 17.60 1.97
C TYR A 630 -16.28 17.73 1.17
N GLU A 631 -15.15 17.56 1.86
CA GLU A 631 -13.82 17.56 1.29
C GLU A 631 -12.92 16.56 2.01
N GLY A 632 -12.06 15.85 1.28
CA GLY A 632 -11.18 14.85 1.90
C GLY A 632 -11.82 13.48 2.05
N GLU A 633 -11.27 12.66 2.95
CA GLU A 633 -11.74 11.30 3.21
C GLU A 633 -12.62 11.18 4.46
N ARG A 634 -12.52 12.14 5.39
CA ARG A 634 -13.14 12.11 6.71
C ARG A 634 -13.98 13.35 6.97
N CYS A 635 -15.11 13.17 7.64
CA CYS A 635 -15.88 14.26 8.23
C CYS A 635 -16.31 13.90 9.65
N GLY A 636 -16.79 14.87 10.43
CA GLY A 636 -17.41 14.59 11.72
C GLY A 636 -18.85 14.16 11.53
N ILE A 637 -19.25 13.04 12.14
CA ILE A 637 -20.66 12.63 12.19
C ILE A 637 -21.10 12.49 13.64
N CYS A 638 -22.27 13.03 13.98
CA CYS A 638 -23.02 12.69 15.18
C CYS A 638 -24.16 11.74 14.75
N MET A 639 -24.04 10.46 15.12
CA MET A 639 -25.07 9.47 14.82
C MET A 639 -26.25 9.61 15.79
N ALA A 640 -27.45 9.28 15.33
CA ALA A 640 -28.65 9.39 16.15
C ALA A 640 -28.56 8.57 17.43
N ALA A 641 -28.87 9.17 18.58
CA ALA A 641 -28.93 8.50 19.87
C ALA A 641 -30.05 7.42 19.88
N THR A 642 -29.76 6.25 20.46
CA THR A 642 -30.76 5.16 20.61
C THR A 642 -31.80 5.44 21.69
N SER A 643 -31.54 6.40 22.56
CA SER A 643 -32.45 6.85 23.60
C SER A 643 -32.37 8.36 23.77
N GLY A 644 -33.53 9.01 23.75
CA GLY A 644 -33.63 10.45 23.98
C GLY A 644 -33.29 11.30 22.76
N VAL A 645 -32.97 12.56 23.04
CA VAL A 645 -32.50 13.55 22.07
C VAL A 645 -30.98 13.58 22.17
N ASN A 646 -30.28 13.63 21.03
CA ASN A 646 -28.85 13.88 20.99
C ASN A 646 -28.50 15.12 21.83
N ASN A 647 -27.43 15.03 22.61
CA ASN A 647 -26.90 16.16 23.35
C ASN A 647 -25.38 16.19 23.21
N ASP A 648 -24.95 16.26 21.95
CA ASP A 648 -23.59 15.93 21.54
C ASP A 648 -22.87 17.15 20.98
N TRP A 649 -21.77 17.51 21.62
CA TRP A 649 -21.06 18.76 21.38
C TRP A 649 -19.70 18.53 20.75
N PHE A 650 -19.42 19.25 19.67
CA PHE A 650 -18.08 19.47 19.14
C PHE A 650 -17.61 20.89 19.48
N ILE A 651 -16.51 21.02 20.23
CA ILE A 651 -16.07 22.27 20.83
C ILE A 651 -14.65 22.63 20.35
N THR A 652 -14.48 23.83 19.78
CA THR A 652 -13.18 24.34 19.34
C THR A 652 -12.23 24.53 20.53
N PRO A 653 -10.91 24.65 20.32
CA PRO A 653 -10.03 25.26 21.32
C PRO A 653 -10.43 26.73 21.60
N LEU A 654 -9.79 27.37 22.58
CA LEU A 654 -9.96 28.80 22.83
C LEU A 654 -9.37 29.60 21.66
N VAL A 655 -10.21 30.34 20.95
CA VAL A 655 -9.83 31.15 19.77
C VAL A 655 -9.87 32.64 20.13
N LYS A 656 -8.79 33.37 19.82
CA LYS A 656 -8.77 34.84 19.94
C LYS A 656 -9.38 35.46 18.69
N LEU A 657 -10.47 36.21 18.86
CA LEU A 657 -11.11 36.98 17.81
C LEU A 657 -10.48 38.36 17.68
N ALA A 658 -10.46 38.90 16.47
CA ALA A 658 -10.13 40.29 16.14
C ALA A 658 -11.40 41.00 15.64
N ASN A 659 -11.37 41.68 14.49
CA ASN A 659 -12.54 42.34 13.89
C ASN A 659 -13.19 41.48 12.80
N ASN A 660 -14.41 41.80 12.37
CA ASN A 660 -15.12 41.08 11.29
C ASN A 660 -15.17 39.55 11.48
N SER A 661 -15.29 39.11 12.74
CA SER A 661 -15.21 37.70 13.10
C SER A 661 -16.47 36.93 12.73
N ARG A 662 -16.32 35.70 12.22
CA ARG A 662 -17.40 34.75 11.96
C ARG A 662 -16.94 33.31 12.16
N PHE A 663 -17.87 32.44 12.53
CA PHE A 663 -17.67 30.99 12.56
C PHE A 663 -18.47 30.34 11.44
N GLN A 664 -17.81 29.54 10.62
CA GLN A 664 -18.45 28.85 9.49
C GLN A 664 -18.06 27.39 9.42
N PHE A 665 -18.91 26.57 8.82
CA PHE A 665 -18.69 25.14 8.59
C PHE A 665 -19.70 24.61 7.58
N PHE A 666 -19.40 23.46 6.97
CA PHE A 666 -20.36 22.73 6.17
C PHE A 666 -21.10 21.72 7.04
N ALA A 667 -22.41 21.60 6.85
CA ALA A 667 -23.21 20.56 7.48
C ALA A 667 -24.24 19.95 6.52
N LYS A 668 -24.61 18.69 6.77
CA LYS A 668 -25.73 18.00 6.12
C LYS A 668 -26.38 16.95 7.02
N SER A 669 -27.62 16.58 6.72
CA SER A 669 -28.19 15.30 7.13
C SER A 669 -27.63 14.18 6.26
N ALA A 670 -27.28 13.02 6.83
CA ALA A 670 -26.89 11.85 6.04
C ALA A 670 -28.02 11.39 5.10
N THR A 671 -29.27 11.54 5.52
CA THR A 671 -30.48 11.30 4.73
C THR A 671 -31.64 12.15 5.25
N SER A 672 -32.59 12.49 4.39
CA SER A 672 -33.86 13.10 4.78
C SER A 672 -34.95 12.08 5.12
N SER A 673 -34.70 10.77 4.93
CA SER A 673 -35.69 9.71 5.12
C SER A 673 -36.22 9.57 6.56
N TYR A 674 -35.43 10.00 7.55
CA TYR A 674 -35.80 9.98 8.98
C TYR A 674 -36.10 11.39 9.51
N GLY A 675 -36.37 12.33 8.59
CA GLY A 675 -36.40 13.76 8.84
C GLY A 675 -35.00 14.37 8.88
N LEU A 676 -34.95 15.69 8.95
CA LEU A 676 -33.71 16.45 8.91
C LEU A 676 -33.08 16.54 10.31
N GLU A 677 -31.77 16.43 10.35
CA GLU A 677 -30.95 16.64 11.54
C GLU A 677 -31.07 18.09 12.03
N GLU A 678 -30.94 18.29 13.34
CA GLU A 678 -31.05 19.59 13.98
C GLU A 678 -29.82 19.89 14.84
N PHE A 679 -29.32 21.13 14.77
CA PHE A 679 -28.17 21.55 15.55
C PHE A 679 -28.32 22.96 16.12
N ASN A 680 -27.57 23.23 17.18
CA ASN A 680 -27.31 24.55 17.73
C ASN A 680 -25.87 24.96 17.49
N VAL A 681 -25.62 26.26 17.36
CA VAL A 681 -24.27 26.84 17.40
C VAL A 681 -24.16 27.75 18.59
N LEU A 682 -23.12 27.57 19.38
CA LEU A 682 -22.96 28.23 20.65
C LEU A 682 -21.56 28.84 20.81
N VAL A 683 -21.46 29.81 21.71
CA VAL A 683 -20.23 30.52 22.04
C VAL A 683 -20.06 30.62 23.54
N SER A 684 -18.83 30.56 24.03
CA SER A 684 -18.48 30.86 25.42
C SER A 684 -17.27 31.78 25.51
N THR A 685 -17.31 32.76 26.41
CA THR A 685 -16.18 33.65 26.73
C THR A 685 -15.45 33.26 28.02
N THR A 686 -15.90 32.21 28.71
CA THR A 686 -15.38 31.84 30.04
C THR A 686 -14.71 30.48 30.06
N GLY A 687 -15.40 29.42 29.65
CA GLY A 687 -14.92 28.04 29.75
C GLY A 687 -15.49 27.14 28.66
N ASN A 688 -14.98 25.91 28.58
CA ASN A 688 -15.39 24.93 27.57
C ASN A 688 -16.38 23.88 28.10
N GLN A 689 -17.05 24.14 29.23
CA GLN A 689 -18.10 23.27 29.76
C GLN A 689 -19.47 23.71 29.23
N PRO A 690 -20.43 22.80 28.93
CA PRO A 690 -21.73 23.15 28.34
C PRO A 690 -22.48 24.30 29.03
N ALA A 691 -22.43 24.37 30.36
CA ALA A 691 -23.06 25.43 31.16
C ALA A 691 -22.49 26.83 30.90
N ASN A 692 -21.33 26.95 30.25
CA ASN A 692 -20.70 28.23 29.91
C ASN A 692 -21.12 28.77 28.54
N PHE A 693 -21.85 28.00 27.74
CA PHE A 693 -22.19 28.35 26.38
C PHE A 693 -23.54 29.06 26.27
N THR A 694 -23.61 30.03 25.37
CA THR A 694 -24.83 30.72 24.96
C THR A 694 -25.04 30.53 23.45
N ALA A 695 -26.28 30.27 23.02
CA ALA A 695 -26.59 30.06 21.62
C ALA A 695 -26.39 31.34 20.78
N LEU A 696 -25.80 31.20 19.59
CA LEU A 696 -25.62 32.27 18.61
C LEU A 696 -26.84 32.49 17.70
N GLY A 697 -27.85 31.62 17.80
CA GLY A 697 -29.08 31.67 17.02
C GLY A 697 -30.09 30.62 17.50
N SER A 698 -31.18 30.47 16.76
CA SER A 698 -32.13 29.37 16.97
C SER A 698 -31.57 28.05 16.46
N THR A 699 -32.14 26.94 16.92
CA THR A 699 -31.93 25.60 16.35
C THR A 699 -32.26 25.60 14.86
N ILE A 700 -31.45 24.90 14.05
CA ILE A 700 -31.61 24.82 12.60
C ILE A 700 -31.71 23.35 12.18
N ALA A 701 -32.68 23.05 11.30
CA ALA A 701 -32.75 21.80 10.56
C ALA A 701 -31.87 21.86 9.29
N VAL A 702 -31.05 20.84 9.03
CA VAL A 702 -30.09 20.82 7.92
C VAL A 702 -30.51 19.85 6.80
N PRO A 703 -30.45 20.24 5.51
CA PRO A 703 -30.85 19.38 4.40
C PRO A 703 -29.88 18.20 4.18
N ASP A 704 -30.26 17.24 3.34
CA ASP A 704 -29.42 16.07 2.97
C ASP A 704 -28.36 16.35 1.90
N MET A 705 -28.05 17.63 1.69
CA MET A 705 -26.99 18.14 0.83
C MET A 705 -26.10 19.10 1.62
N TRP A 706 -24.78 19.05 1.38
CA TRP A 706 -23.82 19.93 2.07
C TRP A 706 -24.17 21.40 1.88
N GLN A 707 -24.38 22.11 2.99
CA GLN A 707 -24.64 23.54 3.02
C GLN A 707 -23.65 24.23 3.96
N ASN A 708 -23.17 25.40 3.56
CA ASN A 708 -22.34 26.24 4.40
C ASN A 708 -23.21 27.03 5.39
N TYR A 709 -22.88 26.97 6.66
CA TYR A 709 -23.48 27.77 7.73
C TYR A 709 -22.45 28.78 8.22
N SER A 710 -22.86 30.04 8.39
CA SER A 710 -21.97 31.12 8.84
C SER A 710 -22.66 31.98 9.89
N TYR A 711 -22.02 32.13 11.04
CA TYR A 711 -22.50 32.88 12.20
C TYR A 711 -21.60 34.08 12.45
N ASP A 712 -22.21 35.26 12.53
CA ASP A 712 -21.50 36.48 12.89
C ASP A 712 -21.04 36.43 14.35
N LEU A 713 -19.76 36.74 14.57
CA LEU A 713 -19.14 36.84 15.88
C LEU A 713 -18.71 38.27 16.19
N SER A 714 -19.20 39.27 15.46
CA SER A 714 -18.82 40.67 15.64
C SER A 714 -19.01 41.18 17.07
N ALA A 715 -20.03 40.70 17.79
CA ALA A 715 -20.27 41.01 19.20
C ALA A 715 -19.16 40.54 20.15
N TYR A 716 -18.37 39.55 19.73
CA TYR A 716 -17.25 38.95 20.46
C TYR A 716 -15.89 39.41 19.91
N ASN A 717 -15.87 40.38 19.00
CA ASN A 717 -14.64 40.93 18.46
C ASN A 717 -13.68 41.35 19.59
N ASN A 718 -12.40 41.07 19.39
CA ASN A 718 -11.32 41.30 20.36
C ASN A 718 -11.42 40.47 21.66
N GLN A 719 -12.35 39.52 21.78
CA GLN A 719 -12.45 38.58 22.91
C GLN A 719 -11.85 37.21 22.55
N SER A 720 -11.57 36.41 23.57
CA SER A 720 -11.26 35.00 23.37
C SER A 720 -12.52 34.18 23.58
N VAL A 721 -12.84 33.27 22.67
CA VAL A 721 -14.05 32.47 22.72
C VAL A 721 -13.79 31.00 22.47
N TYR A 722 -14.61 30.14 23.06
CA TYR A 722 -14.88 28.78 22.57
C TYR A 722 -16.11 28.83 21.69
N LEU A 723 -16.13 28.03 20.64
CA LEU A 723 -17.29 27.84 19.77
C LEU A 723 -17.67 26.37 19.82
N ALA A 724 -18.97 26.09 19.75
CA ALA A 724 -19.48 24.73 19.77
C ALA A 724 -20.58 24.53 18.73
N ILE A 725 -20.62 23.32 18.17
CA ILE A 725 -21.76 22.80 17.44
C ILE A 725 -22.35 21.69 18.31
N GLN A 726 -23.65 21.80 18.62
CA GLN A 726 -24.36 20.80 19.41
C GLN A 726 -25.41 20.13 18.51
N CYS A 727 -25.31 18.82 18.32
CA CYS A 727 -26.38 18.02 17.74
C CYS A 727 -27.52 17.90 18.76
N VAL A 728 -28.74 18.20 18.32
CA VAL A 728 -29.97 18.12 19.14
C VAL A 728 -31.08 17.35 18.43
N SER A 729 -30.69 16.47 17.50
CA SER A 729 -31.61 15.60 16.78
C SER A 729 -32.26 14.57 17.69
N GLN A 730 -33.53 14.25 17.43
CA GLN A 730 -34.22 13.13 18.07
C GLN A 730 -34.68 12.14 17.00
N ASP A 731 -34.26 10.88 17.13
CA ASP A 731 -34.66 9.78 16.25
C ASP A 731 -34.50 10.12 14.75
N ARG A 732 -33.36 10.75 14.42
CA ARG A 732 -32.90 11.01 13.06
C ARG A 732 -31.92 9.92 12.63
N PHE A 733 -30.87 10.22 11.85
CA PHE A 733 -29.93 9.20 11.40
C PHE A 733 -28.45 9.57 11.56
N GLY A 734 -27.99 10.68 11.00
CA GLY A 734 -26.61 11.13 11.11
C GLY A 734 -26.45 12.60 10.73
N PHE A 735 -26.04 13.43 11.69
CA PHE A 735 -25.68 14.83 11.48
C PHE A 735 -24.20 14.95 11.12
N MET A 736 -23.91 15.43 9.92
CA MET A 736 -22.55 15.49 9.38
C MET A 736 -22.04 16.93 9.38
N ILE A 737 -20.79 17.14 9.80
CA ILE A 737 -20.08 18.42 9.80
C ILE A 737 -18.69 18.28 9.18
N ASP A 738 -18.24 19.32 8.49
CA ASP A 738 -16.93 19.34 7.86
C ASP A 738 -16.41 20.78 7.66
N ASN A 739 -15.09 20.92 7.47
CA ASN A 739 -14.42 22.21 7.20
C ASN A 739 -14.85 23.34 8.15
N LEU A 740 -14.67 23.14 9.46
CA LEU A 740 -14.96 24.15 10.47
C LEU A 740 -13.89 25.24 10.42
N GLU A 741 -14.30 26.50 10.33
CA GLU A 741 -13.41 27.65 10.23
C GLU A 741 -13.89 28.81 11.10
N VAL A 742 -12.98 29.37 11.90
CA VAL A 742 -13.16 30.70 12.50
C VAL A 742 -12.37 31.68 11.68
N LEU A 743 -13.09 32.61 11.06
CA LEU A 743 -12.54 33.70 10.27
C LEU A 743 -12.64 34.98 11.09
N THR A 744 -11.54 35.69 11.27
CA THR A 744 -11.52 37.04 11.81
C THR A 744 -10.55 37.88 10.98
N ASP A 745 -10.48 39.19 11.20
CA ASP A 745 -9.41 40.01 10.66
C ASP A 745 -8.10 39.70 11.39
N GLU A 746 -6.99 40.21 10.88
CA GLU A 746 -5.74 40.13 11.60
C GLU A 746 -5.79 40.97 12.91
N PRO A 747 -5.44 40.41 14.09
CA PRO A 747 -5.33 41.19 15.31
C PRO A 747 -4.42 42.41 15.14
N VAL A 748 -4.91 43.60 15.53
CA VAL A 748 -4.16 44.87 15.49
C VAL A 748 -3.02 44.79 16.51
N GLY A 749 -1.87 44.32 16.04
CA GLY A 749 -0.68 44.02 16.87
C GLY A 749 0.29 43.03 16.20
N LEU A 750 -0.18 42.28 15.19
CA LEU A 750 0.65 41.42 14.34
C LEU A 750 1.16 42.14 13.06
N LYS A 751 0.78 43.41 12.85
CA LYS A 751 1.14 44.26 11.70
C LYS A 751 2.61 44.68 11.64
N THR A 752 3.44 44.34 12.62
CA THR A 752 4.88 44.62 12.61
C THR A 752 5.67 43.34 12.41
N LEU A 753 5.62 42.79 11.20
CA LEU A 753 6.55 41.76 10.75
C LEU A 753 7.42 42.37 9.65
N SER A 754 8.63 42.79 10.01
CA SER A 754 9.69 42.97 9.02
C SER A 754 10.27 41.59 8.73
N GLU A 755 10.03 41.06 7.53
CA GLU A 755 10.75 39.89 7.04
C GLU A 755 12.15 40.34 6.65
N ASP A 756 13.20 39.87 7.35
CA ASP A 756 14.58 40.06 6.88
C ASP A 756 15.56 38.98 7.40
N ALA A 757 16.68 38.85 6.67
CA ALA A 757 17.42 37.64 6.31
C ALA A 757 18.42 36.99 7.32
N ASP A 758 18.43 37.38 8.61
CA ASP A 758 19.52 36.96 9.53
C ASP A 758 19.25 35.70 10.36
N TRP A 759 18.06 35.10 10.23
CA TRP A 759 17.67 33.89 10.97
C TRP A 759 16.60 33.10 10.22
N ASP A 760 16.57 31.78 10.41
CA ASP A 760 15.61 30.90 9.76
C ASP A 760 14.86 29.98 10.73
N LEU A 761 13.74 29.41 10.29
CA LEU A 761 12.99 28.43 11.07
C LEU A 761 12.35 27.36 10.19
N PHE A 762 12.17 26.16 10.77
CA PHE A 762 11.41 25.08 10.15
C PHE A 762 10.84 24.13 11.21
N VAL A 763 9.89 23.27 10.82
CA VAL A 763 9.31 22.23 11.69
C VAL A 763 9.63 20.86 11.13
N LYS A 764 10.04 19.95 12.01
CA LYS A 764 10.22 18.54 11.67
C LYS A 764 9.75 17.69 12.85
N ASP A 765 8.88 16.70 12.58
CA ASP A 765 8.34 15.76 13.56
C ASP A 765 7.67 16.43 14.79
N GLY A 766 7.05 17.60 14.58
CA GLY A 766 6.41 18.40 15.64
C GLY A 766 7.39 19.11 16.58
N VAL A 767 8.65 19.26 16.16
CA VAL A 767 9.69 20.05 16.83
C VAL A 767 9.97 21.30 15.99
N LEU A 768 9.99 22.47 16.62
CA LEU A 768 10.36 23.73 15.99
C LEU A 768 11.87 23.91 16.03
N PHE A 769 12.48 24.16 14.89
CA PHE A 769 13.89 24.49 14.77
C PHE A 769 14.02 25.97 14.40
N VAL A 770 14.93 26.67 15.08
CA VAL A 770 15.25 28.08 14.82
C VAL A 770 16.76 28.22 14.68
N GLU A 771 17.22 28.69 13.53
CA GLU A 771 18.62 28.94 13.23
C GLU A 771 18.93 30.42 13.35
N VAL A 772 19.94 30.76 14.15
CA VAL A 772 20.37 32.15 14.37
C VAL A 772 21.86 32.30 14.08
N SER A 773 22.23 33.37 13.37
CA SER A 773 23.61 33.71 12.99
C SER A 773 24.42 34.39 14.11
N GLN A 774 23.76 34.75 15.22
CA GLN A 774 24.37 35.33 16.42
C GLN A 774 23.47 35.08 17.63
N ASN A 775 24.00 35.22 18.84
CA ASN A 775 23.22 35.03 20.06
C ASN A 775 22.00 35.94 20.09
N ALA A 776 20.81 35.36 20.17
CA ALA A 776 19.55 36.09 20.11
C ALA A 776 18.50 35.53 21.07
N LYS A 777 17.63 36.40 21.58
CA LYS A 777 16.51 35.97 22.42
C LYS A 777 15.39 35.43 21.53
N ILE A 778 15.08 34.15 21.68
CA ILE A 778 13.92 33.51 21.05
C ILE A 778 12.75 33.53 22.03
N GLU A 779 11.60 34.00 21.59
CA GLU A 779 10.33 33.92 22.32
C GLU A 779 9.28 33.30 21.39
N VAL A 780 8.51 32.33 21.87
CA VAL A 780 7.37 31.77 21.12
C VAL A 780 6.09 32.19 21.80
N PHE A 781 5.14 32.68 21.03
CA PHE A 781 3.82 33.10 21.47
C PHE A 781 2.77 32.23 20.79
N ASN A 782 1.71 31.88 21.52
CA ASN A 782 0.52 31.27 20.94
C ASN A 782 -0.37 32.35 20.27
N MET A 783 -1.45 31.91 19.61
CA MET A 783 -2.37 32.80 18.90
C MET A 783 -3.11 33.81 19.77
N ILE A 784 -3.13 33.62 21.10
CA ILE A 784 -3.71 34.59 22.04
C ILE A 784 -2.68 35.62 22.56
N GLY A 785 -1.45 35.61 22.01
CA GLY A 785 -0.37 36.53 22.40
C GLY A 785 0.33 36.16 23.71
N GLN A 786 0.00 35.01 24.30
CA GLN A 786 0.67 34.51 25.49
C GLN A 786 2.03 33.92 25.09
N LYS A 787 3.08 34.37 25.78
CA LYS A 787 4.41 33.79 25.65
C LYS A 787 4.43 32.40 26.25
N ILE A 788 4.65 31.40 25.42
CA ILE A 788 4.69 29.98 25.80
C ILE A 788 6.13 29.44 25.85
N TYR A 789 7.10 30.16 25.29
CA TYR A 789 8.51 29.80 25.36
C TYR A 789 9.39 31.06 25.35
N SER A 790 10.54 31.01 26.04
CA SER A 790 11.58 32.04 25.97
C SER A 790 12.94 31.49 26.31
N ARG A 791 13.96 31.76 25.49
CA ARG A 791 15.36 31.38 25.74
C ARG A 791 16.32 32.33 25.02
N ILE A 792 17.54 32.50 25.53
CA ILE A 792 18.67 33.02 24.74
C ILE A 792 19.26 31.86 23.95
N ALA A 793 19.08 31.89 22.63
CA ALA A 793 19.70 30.94 21.72
C ALA A 793 21.16 31.30 21.48
N SER A 794 22.02 30.30 21.48
CA SER A 794 23.38 30.43 20.96
C SER A 794 23.35 30.39 19.43
N GLU A 795 24.33 31.04 18.80
CA GLU A 795 24.63 30.85 17.37
C GLU A 795 24.53 29.36 16.97
N ASN A 796 23.98 29.07 15.78
CA ASN A 796 23.58 27.76 15.23
C ASN A 796 22.08 27.39 15.42
N LEU A 797 21.74 26.16 15.05
CA LEU A 797 20.40 25.58 15.07
C LEU A 797 19.92 25.26 16.50
N ASN A 798 18.74 25.76 16.88
CA ASN A 798 18.14 25.56 18.19
C ASN A 798 16.81 24.81 18.05
N ALA A 799 16.71 23.64 18.68
CA ALA A 799 15.48 22.85 18.74
C ALA A 799 14.59 23.25 19.93
N ILE A 800 13.31 23.46 19.69
CA ILE A 800 12.29 23.82 20.68
C ILE A 800 11.19 22.75 20.65
N THR A 801 11.15 21.97 21.73
CA THR A 801 10.17 20.89 21.94
C THR A 801 9.05 21.35 22.88
N ASN A 802 8.02 20.52 23.04
CA ASN A 802 6.88 20.75 23.95
C ASN A 802 6.05 22.02 23.62
N LEU A 803 6.04 22.44 22.36
CA LEU A 803 5.16 23.50 21.88
C LEU A 803 3.78 22.91 21.51
N PRO A 804 2.69 23.71 21.59
CA PRO A 804 1.36 23.31 21.13
C PRO A 804 1.38 22.94 19.64
N LYS A 805 0.95 21.71 19.31
CA LYS A 805 0.82 21.20 17.94
C LYS A 805 -0.52 21.62 17.31
N ALA A 806 -0.58 21.60 15.99
CA ALA A 806 -1.69 22.04 15.16
C ALA A 806 -2.14 23.49 15.41
N GLN A 807 -1.21 24.35 15.83
CA GLN A 807 -1.46 25.77 16.07
C GLN A 807 -0.46 26.63 15.29
N VAL A 808 -0.92 27.78 14.83
CA VAL A 808 -0.01 28.84 14.37
C VAL A 808 0.69 29.43 15.60
N LEU A 809 2.01 29.45 15.59
CA LEU A 809 2.84 30.05 16.61
C LEU A 809 3.56 31.26 16.02
N VAL A 810 3.81 32.27 16.85
CA VAL A 810 4.63 33.43 16.50
C VAL A 810 5.97 33.27 17.19
N VAL A 811 7.03 33.14 16.39
CA VAL A 811 8.41 33.03 16.87
C VAL A 811 9.06 34.40 16.73
N ARG A 812 9.48 35.00 17.84
CA ARG A 812 10.24 36.25 17.90
C ARG A 812 11.71 35.94 18.16
N CYS A 813 12.59 36.55 17.38
CA CYS A 813 14.04 36.52 17.55
C CYS A 813 14.54 37.97 17.64
N GLY A 814 14.90 38.43 18.84
CA GLY A 814 15.20 39.86 19.08
C GLY A 814 13.96 40.74 18.87
N GLU A 815 14.05 41.77 18.02
CA GLU A 815 12.92 42.63 17.63
C GLU A 815 12.13 42.09 16.41
N LYS A 816 12.60 41.00 15.78
CA LYS A 816 12.03 40.44 14.55
C LYS A 816 11.13 39.22 14.87
N SER A 817 10.17 38.87 14.00
CA SER A 817 9.35 37.65 14.18
C SER A 817 8.94 36.97 12.86
N LYS A 818 8.70 35.65 12.91
CA LYS A 818 8.17 34.78 11.84
C LYS A 818 7.03 33.92 12.39
N ARG A 819 6.18 33.40 11.51
CA ARG A 819 5.08 32.48 11.86
C ARG A 819 5.44 31.05 11.50
N VAL A 820 4.91 30.10 12.26
CA VAL A 820 5.10 28.67 12.01
C VAL A 820 3.87 27.87 12.44
N ILE A 821 3.48 26.87 11.67
CA ILE A 821 2.48 25.89 12.10
C ILE A 821 3.23 24.69 12.63
N LEU A 822 3.02 24.36 13.91
CA LEU A 822 3.65 23.21 14.56
C LEU A 822 2.83 21.93 14.44
#